data_AF-A0A3P8VGQ7-F1
#
_entry.id   AF-A0A3P8VGQ7-F1
#
_cell.length_a   1.000
_cell.length_b   1.000
_cell.length_c   1.000
_cell.angle_alpha   90.00
_cell.angle_beta   90.00
_cell.angle_gamma   90.00
#
_symmetry.space_group_name_H-M   'P 1'
#
loop_
_entity.id
_entity.type
_entity.pdbx_description
1 polymer ?
#
loop_
_entity_poly.entity_id
_entity_poly.type
_entity_poly.pdbx_seq_one_letter_code
_entity_poly.pdbx_strand_id
1 'polypeptide(L)'
;MAGRTFSASLPLTLLLLLLVEVLPVAQGSGYLSGYRLRSRLQRDRHVRNIRPNIILILTDDQDIELGSMQAMNKTRHIMEKGGTHFSNAFSTTPMCCPSRSSILTGKYVHNHHTYTNNENCSSPSWQAHHEPHTFAVHLNNSGYRTAFFGKYLNEYNGSYVPPGWKEWVALVKNSRFYNYTLCRNGVREKHGSNYSKDYLTDLITNESINYFYMSKKMYPHRPIMMVLSHVAPHGPEDSAPHYSSAFPNASQHITPSYNYAPNSDKHWILRYTGAMKPVHMQFTNMLQRRRMQTLLSVDDSVEKVYNMLLETGELDNTYIIYTSDHGYHIGQFGLVKGKSMPYEFDIRVPFYVRGPNVEHGAVNPHIVLNIDVAPTLLDMAGVDVPAEMDGKSILKLLDTDKPVNRFQMSRKPKMWRDSFLVERGKPLHKRDDGKEMAQEENFLPKYQRMRDLCQKVEYQTSCQQPGQKWQCVEDPSGKLRLHKCKGMASLRAPGMQALMARGASPVFSFTPSSDCNCAAANFKTPDLKRKRLISKKKIKSSKVVSRKRWARSLSFEFGDDLYAVDLGEEHRALQSKSRSWAKNKKTRVSVEEDNQEFSGMGVRAKPGSDNRLTPPAALKVTYRCSILMNDTVQCDGGIYKSLQAWKDHKLHIEHEIETLQSKIKNLREVKGHLKKVRPEECQCNTPSYFLKQTQALKLNSHGHMNSLRMPPKQKTQWLQKEQKRRKKLRKFIKRLQNNDTCSKPGLTCFTHDNHHWQTAPYWTMGPFCACTSANNNTYWCLRTINDTHNFLFCEFATGFLEYFDLNTDPYQLVNAVSTLDRNALNSMHQQIMDLRGCKGSKQCTVEKGGKERNYFSKYRPVHRRKRPKVKKPSSKSLGRIWEGWVG
;
A
#
# COMPACT_ATOMS: atom_id res chain seq x y z
N MET A 1 -31.85 -74.94 51.42
CA MET A 1 -30.73 -75.31 50.53
C MET A 1 -30.30 -74.02 49.84
N ALA A 2 -29.27 -73.26 50.28
CA ALA A 2 -27.85 -73.57 50.55
C ALA A 2 -27.03 -73.68 49.25
N GLY A 3 -25.88 -73.01 49.05
CA GLY A 3 -25.19 -71.92 49.78
C GLY A 3 -24.17 -71.25 48.82
N ARG A 4 -23.84 -69.94 48.83
CA ARG A 4 -23.22 -69.03 49.84
C ARG A 4 -21.71 -69.26 50.09
N THR A 5 -21.00 -68.12 50.30
CA THR A 5 -19.59 -67.87 50.69
C THR A 5 -18.52 -67.73 49.59
N PHE A 6 -17.31 -67.21 49.91
CA PHE A 6 -16.93 -65.77 50.03
C PHE A 6 -15.39 -65.59 50.09
N SER A 7 -14.89 -64.34 49.97
CA SER A 7 -13.55 -63.84 50.44
C SER A 7 -12.27 -64.29 49.69
N ALA A 8 -11.08 -63.66 49.82
CA ALA A 8 -10.68 -62.24 50.01
C ALA A 8 -9.12 -62.06 49.93
N SER A 9 -8.65 -60.81 49.95
CA SER A 9 -7.29 -60.31 50.36
C SER A 9 -6.03 -60.48 49.47
N LEU A 10 -5.27 -59.37 49.39
CA LEU A 10 -3.83 -59.20 49.07
C LEU A 10 -3.00 -59.22 50.41
N PRO A 11 -1.65 -59.01 50.51
CA PRO A 11 -0.70 -58.36 49.57
C PRO A 11 0.80 -58.83 49.53
N LEU A 12 1.59 -58.13 48.69
CA LEU A 12 3.04 -57.78 48.77
C LEU A 12 4.12 -58.78 49.25
N THR A 13 5.16 -59.00 48.41
CA THR A 13 6.62 -58.77 48.67
C THR A 13 7.46 -59.22 47.45
N LEU A 14 8.79 -59.07 47.37
CA LEU A 14 9.60 -57.83 47.25
C LEU A 14 11.03 -58.21 46.77
N LEU A 15 11.53 -57.58 45.68
CA LEU A 15 12.96 -57.42 45.27
C LEU A 15 13.93 -58.64 45.17
N LEU A 16 14.49 -58.90 43.97
CA LEU A 16 15.94 -59.05 43.61
C LEU A 16 16.04 -59.49 42.12
N LEU A 17 16.64 -58.74 41.19
CA LEU A 17 18.06 -58.52 40.82
C LEU A 17 18.70 -59.53 39.83
N LEU A 18 18.97 -59.00 38.61
CA LEU A 18 20.19 -59.15 37.78
C LEU A 18 20.44 -60.37 36.86
N LEU A 19 21.30 -60.08 35.85
CA LEU A 19 21.94 -60.93 34.81
C LEU A 19 21.03 -61.36 33.62
N VAL A 20 21.34 -61.08 32.32
CA VAL A 20 22.54 -61.35 31.45
C VAL A 20 22.45 -62.78 30.84
N GLU A 21 22.49 -63.03 29.52
CA GLU A 21 22.71 -62.14 28.34
C GLU A 21 22.19 -62.73 26.98
N VAL A 22 22.31 -61.92 25.91
CA VAL A 22 22.54 -62.25 24.47
C VAL A 22 21.76 -63.38 23.77
N LEU A 23 21.08 -63.01 22.67
CA LEU A 23 21.22 -63.67 21.35
C LEU A 23 21.00 -62.62 20.21
N PRO A 24 21.72 -62.65 19.07
CA PRO A 24 21.68 -61.58 18.07
C PRO A 24 21.13 -61.96 16.67
N VAL A 25 20.60 -60.96 15.94
CA VAL A 25 20.58 -60.85 14.44
C VAL A 25 19.70 -61.91 13.68
N ALA A 26 18.96 -61.61 12.60
CA ALA A 26 19.00 -60.50 11.63
C ALA A 26 17.61 -60.02 11.12
N GLN A 27 17.60 -58.77 10.62
CA GLN A 27 16.91 -58.29 9.41
C GLN A 27 15.45 -58.72 9.10
N GLY A 28 14.51 -57.82 9.40
CA GLY A 28 13.26 -57.65 8.64
C GLY A 28 13.09 -56.17 8.25
N SER A 29 13.07 -55.84 6.96
CA SER A 29 13.08 -54.44 6.50
C SER A 29 11.69 -53.80 6.49
N GLY A 30 11.46 -52.79 7.34
CA GLY A 30 10.21 -52.02 7.42
C GLY A 30 10.46 -50.51 7.42
N TYR A 31 10.18 -49.83 6.30
CA TYR A 31 10.45 -48.39 6.11
C TYR A 31 9.46 -47.48 6.88
N LEU A 32 9.69 -47.24 8.18
CA LEU A 32 8.98 -46.21 8.95
C LEU A 32 9.64 -44.82 8.85
N SER A 33 9.73 -44.31 7.62
CA SER A 33 10.23 -42.95 7.33
C SER A 33 9.20 -41.86 7.70
N GLY A 34 9.04 -41.59 9.00
CA GLY A 34 8.11 -40.57 9.50
C GLY A 34 8.62 -39.68 10.64
N TYR A 35 9.42 -40.22 11.56
CA TYR A 35 9.84 -39.48 12.76
C TYR A 35 10.97 -38.48 12.48
N ARG A 36 10.61 -37.22 12.22
CA ARG A 36 11.53 -36.09 12.38
C ARG A 36 12.06 -36.07 13.81
N LEU A 37 13.38 -35.96 13.96
CA LEU A 37 14.04 -35.94 15.27
C LEU A 37 13.61 -34.68 16.06
N ARG A 38 12.68 -34.84 17.00
CA ARG A 38 12.20 -33.75 17.87
C ARG A 38 13.37 -33.14 18.65
N SER A 39 13.43 -31.80 18.69
CA SER A 39 14.42 -31.06 19.46
C SER A 39 14.37 -31.43 20.95
N ARG A 40 15.48 -31.27 21.67
CA ARG A 40 15.55 -31.59 23.10
C ARG A 40 14.51 -30.79 23.91
N LEU A 41 14.27 -29.54 23.50
CA LEU A 41 13.22 -28.66 24.01
C LEU A 41 11.81 -29.29 24.03
N GLN A 42 11.41 -30.01 22.98
CA GLN A 42 10.10 -30.69 22.96
C GLN A 42 10.04 -31.90 23.91
N ARG A 43 11.19 -32.51 24.24
CA ARG A 43 11.27 -33.58 25.25
C ARG A 43 11.20 -33.01 26.67
N ASP A 44 12.01 -32.00 26.98
CA ASP A 44 12.05 -31.43 28.33
C ASP A 44 10.74 -30.70 28.70
N ARG A 45 10.04 -30.11 27.72
CA ARG A 45 8.66 -29.58 27.91
C ARG A 45 7.63 -30.68 28.15
N HIS A 46 7.75 -31.84 27.49
CA HIS A 46 6.90 -33.01 27.76
C HIS A 46 7.08 -33.55 29.18
N VAL A 47 8.27 -33.45 29.78
CA VAL A 47 8.54 -33.86 31.16
C VAL A 47 7.83 -32.97 32.19
N ARG A 48 7.49 -31.71 31.85
CA ARG A 48 6.76 -30.78 32.74
C ARG A 48 5.31 -30.52 32.34
N ASN A 49 4.84 -30.94 31.17
CA ASN A 49 3.48 -30.76 30.62
C ASN A 49 2.91 -29.32 30.52
N ILE A 50 3.62 -28.29 31.01
CA ILE A 50 3.20 -26.89 30.92
C ILE A 50 3.56 -26.34 29.53
N ARG A 51 2.57 -25.79 28.83
CA ARG A 51 2.76 -24.97 27.63
C ARG A 51 2.88 -23.49 28.03
N PRO A 52 3.74 -22.69 27.38
CA PRO A 52 3.93 -21.29 27.73
C PRO A 52 2.74 -20.42 27.31
N ASN A 53 2.51 -19.31 28.02
CA ASN A 53 1.64 -18.25 27.51
C ASN A 53 2.36 -17.48 26.39
N ILE A 54 1.62 -16.79 25.52
CA ILE A 54 2.19 -16.04 24.39
C ILE A 54 1.47 -14.70 24.24
N ILE A 55 2.22 -13.60 24.34
CA ILE A 55 1.73 -12.23 24.17
C ILE A 55 2.37 -11.64 22.91
N LEU A 56 1.54 -11.23 21.95
CA LEU A 56 1.97 -10.48 20.77
C LEU A 56 1.55 -9.02 20.91
N ILE A 57 2.51 -8.13 21.11
CA ILE A 57 2.32 -6.68 21.12
C ILE A 57 2.64 -6.18 19.71
N LEU A 58 1.65 -5.55 19.07
CA LEU A 58 1.69 -5.11 17.68
C LEU A 58 1.36 -3.63 17.59
N THR A 59 2.27 -2.83 17.03
CA THR A 59 2.04 -1.40 16.72
C THR A 59 1.50 -1.21 15.31
N ASP A 60 1.26 0.04 14.90
CA ASP A 60 0.63 0.41 13.63
C ASP A 60 1.33 1.61 13.01
N ASP A 61 1.96 1.46 11.84
CA ASP A 61 2.82 2.48 11.21
C ASP A 61 4.11 2.84 12.03
N GLN A 62 4.69 1.91 12.81
CA GLN A 62 5.93 2.16 13.56
C GLN A 62 7.19 1.78 12.76
N ASP A 63 8.04 2.77 12.52
CA ASP A 63 9.35 2.65 11.88
C ASP A 63 10.46 2.19 12.85
N ILE A 64 11.65 1.97 12.30
CA ILE A 64 12.92 1.97 13.06
C ILE A 64 13.89 3.09 12.61
N GLU A 65 13.85 3.49 11.32
CA GLU A 65 14.80 4.45 10.73
C GLU A 65 14.60 5.89 11.20
N LEU A 66 13.36 6.31 11.51
CA LEU A 66 13.06 7.67 12.01
C LEU A 66 13.29 7.80 13.52
N GLY A 67 13.78 6.74 14.16
CA GLY A 67 14.10 6.67 15.58
C GLY A 67 12.90 6.37 16.48
N SER A 68 11.78 5.83 15.98
CA SER A 68 10.57 5.58 16.80
C SER A 68 10.83 4.82 18.11
N MET A 69 11.74 3.82 18.12
CA MET A 69 12.10 3.10 19.35
C MET A 69 12.85 3.94 20.40
N GLN A 70 13.39 5.12 20.05
CA GLN A 70 14.07 6.02 21.01
C GLN A 70 13.09 6.72 21.97
N ALA A 71 11.79 6.75 21.67
CA ALA A 71 10.78 7.19 22.64
C ALA A 71 10.52 6.14 23.73
N MET A 72 10.77 4.87 23.43
CA MET A 72 10.21 3.72 24.16
C MET A 72 11.24 3.09 25.11
N ASN A 73 11.70 3.88 26.07
CA ASN A 73 12.80 3.50 26.97
C ASN A 73 12.43 2.34 27.91
N LYS A 74 11.17 2.22 28.34
CA LYS A 74 10.70 1.12 29.19
C LYS A 74 10.68 -0.19 28.41
N THR A 75 10.08 -0.18 27.22
CA THR A 75 10.01 -1.30 26.27
C THR A 75 11.40 -1.77 25.89
N ARG A 76 12.32 -0.85 25.56
CA ARG A 76 13.71 -1.19 25.28
C ARG A 76 14.37 -1.82 26.51
N HIS A 77 14.19 -1.29 27.72
CA HIS A 77 14.75 -1.93 28.92
C HIS A 77 14.20 -3.36 29.10
N ILE A 78 12.88 -3.54 29.03
CA ILE A 78 12.20 -4.82 29.28
C ILE A 78 12.55 -5.88 28.22
N MET A 79 12.62 -5.48 26.95
CA MET A 79 12.71 -6.38 25.79
C MET A 79 14.12 -6.52 25.19
N GLU A 80 14.92 -5.44 25.19
CA GLU A 80 16.29 -5.44 24.63
C GLU A 80 17.28 -6.00 25.65
N LYS A 81 17.18 -5.63 26.94
CA LYS A 81 18.03 -6.22 28.00
C LYS A 81 17.50 -7.56 28.49
N GLY A 82 16.19 -7.74 28.54
CA GLY A 82 15.53 -8.94 29.05
C GLY A 82 15.19 -9.99 27.98
N GLY A 83 15.66 -9.82 26.75
CA GLY A 83 15.34 -10.71 25.63
C GLY A 83 16.32 -10.55 24.47
N THR A 84 15.93 -11.05 23.30
CA THR A 84 16.69 -10.99 22.05
C THR A 84 16.06 -9.98 21.08
N HIS A 85 16.87 -9.06 20.57
CA HIS A 85 16.52 -8.12 19.51
C HIS A 85 16.92 -8.68 18.14
N PHE A 86 16.02 -8.66 17.15
CA PHE A 86 16.35 -9.01 15.77
C PHE A 86 16.62 -7.74 14.96
N SER A 87 17.88 -7.47 14.61
CA SER A 87 18.25 -6.22 13.94
C SER A 87 17.74 -6.11 12.49
N ASN A 88 17.40 -7.24 11.88
CA ASN A 88 17.06 -7.39 10.47
C ASN A 88 15.62 -7.94 10.31
N ALA A 89 14.66 -7.23 10.90
CA ALA A 89 13.24 -7.59 10.82
C ALA A 89 12.44 -6.70 9.84
N PHE A 90 11.61 -7.32 9.02
CA PHE A 90 10.94 -6.66 7.90
C PHE A 90 9.48 -7.08 7.70
N SER A 91 8.70 -6.15 7.17
CA SER A 91 7.38 -6.39 6.61
C SER A 91 7.51 -6.71 5.12
N THR A 92 6.92 -7.82 4.68
CA THR A 92 6.88 -8.20 3.26
C THR A 92 6.00 -7.27 2.41
N THR A 93 5.23 -6.39 3.04
CA THR A 93 4.38 -5.43 2.34
C THR A 93 4.12 -4.16 3.20
N PRO A 94 4.53 -2.95 2.77
CA PRO A 94 4.43 -1.72 3.55
C PRO A 94 3.01 -1.10 3.54
N MET A 95 2.00 -1.90 3.92
CA MET A 95 0.57 -1.55 3.94
C MET A 95 -0.18 -2.35 5.02
N CYS A 96 -0.97 -1.67 5.89
CA CYS A 96 -1.56 -2.28 7.08
C CYS A 96 -2.36 -3.58 6.84
N CYS A 97 -3.42 -3.54 6.03
CA CYS A 97 -4.30 -4.70 5.88
C CYS A 97 -3.65 -5.87 5.13
N PRO A 98 -2.85 -5.63 4.07
CA PRO A 98 -1.94 -6.62 3.52
C PRO A 98 -1.04 -7.25 4.60
N SER A 99 -0.22 -6.47 5.32
CA SER A 99 0.73 -7.01 6.31
C SER A 99 0.04 -7.74 7.46
N ARG A 100 -1.06 -7.19 8.00
CA ARG A 100 -1.84 -7.84 9.06
C ARG A 100 -2.47 -9.16 8.58
N SER A 101 -2.86 -9.26 7.30
CA SER A 101 -3.25 -10.54 6.71
C SER A 101 -2.07 -11.52 6.68
N SER A 102 -0.87 -11.05 6.33
CA SER A 102 0.36 -11.85 6.32
C SER A 102 0.76 -12.35 7.72
N ILE A 103 0.66 -11.50 8.75
CA ILE A 103 0.89 -11.84 10.18
C ILE A 103 -0.13 -12.89 10.66
N LEU A 104 -1.42 -12.74 10.30
CA LEU A 104 -2.49 -13.64 10.74
C LEU A 104 -2.41 -15.03 10.09
N THR A 105 -1.97 -15.11 8.83
CA THR A 105 -2.01 -16.33 8.00
C THR A 105 -0.65 -16.98 7.76
N GLY A 106 0.46 -16.28 8.03
CA GLY A 106 1.81 -16.73 7.70
C GLY A 106 2.13 -16.77 6.20
N LYS A 107 1.37 -16.05 5.37
CA LYS A 107 1.44 -16.10 3.89
C LYS A 107 1.81 -14.76 3.26
N TYR A 108 2.44 -14.80 2.09
CA TYR A 108 2.70 -13.63 1.25
C TYR A 108 1.43 -13.05 0.61
N VAL A 109 1.50 -11.80 0.12
CA VAL A 109 0.37 -11.08 -0.44
C VAL A 109 -0.16 -11.74 -1.72
N HIS A 110 0.73 -12.30 -2.54
CA HIS A 110 0.33 -13.09 -3.70
C HIS A 110 -0.42 -14.39 -3.34
N ASN A 111 -0.34 -14.87 -2.08
CA ASN A 111 -1.01 -16.10 -1.61
C ASN A 111 -2.29 -15.88 -0.78
N HIS A 112 -2.46 -14.72 -0.12
CA HIS A 112 -3.74 -14.34 0.53
C HIS A 112 -4.52 -13.23 -0.20
N HIS A 113 -4.00 -12.75 -1.33
CA HIS A 113 -4.64 -11.81 -2.28
C HIS A 113 -5.18 -10.50 -1.66
N THR A 114 -4.66 -10.06 -0.52
CA THR A 114 -5.03 -8.78 0.13
C THR A 114 -4.07 -7.70 -0.32
N TYR A 115 -4.30 -7.13 -1.50
CA TYR A 115 -3.34 -6.20 -2.14
C TYR A 115 -3.39 -4.75 -1.63
N THR A 116 -4.49 -4.32 -0.98
CA THR A 116 -4.63 -2.96 -0.43
C THR A 116 -5.51 -2.92 0.82
N ASN A 117 -5.47 -1.81 1.57
CA ASN A 117 -6.35 -1.58 2.73
C ASN A 117 -7.86 -1.53 2.42
N ASN A 118 -8.28 -1.59 1.13
CA ASN A 118 -9.69 -1.56 0.71
C ASN A 118 -10.09 -2.80 -0.11
N GLU A 119 -9.16 -3.70 -0.43
CA GLU A 119 -9.39 -4.81 -1.37
C GLU A 119 -8.93 -6.15 -0.80
N ASN A 120 -9.86 -7.11 -0.81
CA ASN A 120 -9.88 -8.34 -0.02
C ASN A 120 -9.79 -8.18 1.52
N CYS A 121 -9.32 -7.04 2.03
CA CYS A 121 -9.24 -6.65 3.43
C CYS A 121 -10.57 -6.92 4.18
N SER A 122 -10.58 -7.92 5.08
CA SER A 122 -11.78 -8.43 5.78
C SER A 122 -13.01 -8.58 4.87
N SER A 123 -12.80 -9.02 3.62
CA SER A 123 -13.90 -9.25 2.67
C SER A 123 -14.60 -10.59 2.97
N PRO A 124 -15.85 -10.80 2.56
CA PRO A 124 -16.52 -12.10 2.67
C PRO A 124 -15.74 -13.26 2.01
N SER A 125 -14.87 -12.99 1.04
CA SER A 125 -13.98 -14.00 0.47
C SER A 125 -12.82 -14.33 1.43
N TRP A 126 -12.19 -13.31 2.01
CA TRP A 126 -11.09 -13.48 2.98
C TRP A 126 -11.59 -14.15 4.27
N GLN A 127 -12.77 -13.77 4.74
CA GLN A 127 -13.50 -14.38 5.87
C GLN A 127 -13.81 -15.87 5.64
N ALA A 128 -14.12 -16.27 4.40
CA ALA A 128 -14.41 -17.67 4.08
C ALA A 128 -13.14 -18.53 3.88
N HIS A 129 -12.09 -17.98 3.26
CA HIS A 129 -10.93 -18.79 2.83
C HIS A 129 -9.68 -18.66 3.72
N HIS A 130 -9.46 -17.51 4.37
CA HIS A 130 -8.22 -17.22 5.10
C HIS A 130 -8.42 -17.11 6.62
N GLU A 131 -9.50 -16.48 7.05
CA GLU A 131 -9.81 -16.30 8.49
C GLU A 131 -9.88 -17.63 9.29
N PRO A 132 -10.47 -18.73 8.77
CA PRO A 132 -10.47 -20.04 9.44
C PRO A 132 -9.08 -20.71 9.53
N HIS A 133 -8.11 -20.24 8.76
CA HIS A 133 -6.74 -20.77 8.66
C HIS A 133 -5.71 -19.82 9.29
N THR A 134 -6.15 -18.95 10.20
CA THR A 134 -5.27 -18.05 10.95
C THR A 134 -4.65 -18.74 12.17
N PHE A 135 -3.50 -18.27 12.64
CA PHE A 135 -2.82 -18.85 13.81
C PHE A 135 -3.75 -18.94 15.04
N ALA A 136 -4.69 -18.00 15.19
CA ALA A 136 -5.64 -17.96 16.30
C ALA A 136 -6.56 -19.19 16.33
N VAL A 137 -7.05 -19.63 15.17
CA VAL A 137 -7.89 -20.84 15.06
C VAL A 137 -7.09 -22.08 15.44
N HIS A 138 -5.86 -22.22 14.92
CA HIS A 138 -4.98 -23.33 15.26
C HIS A 138 -4.64 -23.37 16.77
N LEU A 139 -4.34 -22.23 17.40
CA LEU A 139 -4.07 -22.15 18.84
C LEU A 139 -5.31 -22.44 19.69
N ASN A 140 -6.46 -21.83 19.39
CA ASN A 140 -7.74 -22.12 20.07
C ASN A 140 -8.08 -23.61 20.00
N ASN A 141 -7.90 -24.24 18.82
CA ASN A 141 -8.19 -25.66 18.62
C ASN A 141 -7.20 -26.57 19.37
N SER A 142 -5.97 -26.10 19.61
CA SER A 142 -4.99 -26.81 20.46
C SER A 142 -5.25 -26.68 21.96
N GLY A 143 -6.22 -25.85 22.39
CA GLY A 143 -6.64 -25.66 23.77
C GLY A 143 -6.22 -24.34 24.45
N TYR A 144 -5.55 -23.43 23.73
CA TYR A 144 -5.19 -22.11 24.26
C TYR A 144 -6.43 -21.24 24.52
N ARG A 145 -6.35 -20.39 25.54
CA ARG A 145 -7.31 -19.30 25.75
C ARG A 145 -6.85 -18.06 24.97
N THR A 146 -7.49 -17.83 23.82
CA THR A 146 -7.11 -16.80 22.84
C THR A 146 -7.87 -15.48 23.04
N ALA A 147 -7.18 -14.35 23.00
CA ALA A 147 -7.77 -13.02 23.13
C ALA A 147 -7.18 -11.99 22.16
N PHE A 148 -8.00 -11.05 21.67
CA PHE A 148 -7.57 -9.99 20.77
C PHE A 148 -8.09 -8.63 21.21
N PHE A 149 -7.19 -7.65 21.33
CA PHE A 149 -7.50 -6.28 21.73
C PHE A 149 -6.92 -5.28 20.72
N GLY A 150 -7.73 -4.33 20.24
CA GLY A 150 -7.29 -3.25 19.35
C GLY A 150 -7.53 -3.49 17.85
N LYS A 151 -6.59 -3.11 16.98
CA LYS A 151 -6.79 -3.03 15.52
C LYS A 151 -6.66 -4.38 14.80
N TYR A 152 -7.78 -4.94 14.32
CA TYR A 152 -7.78 -6.14 13.48
C TYR A 152 -7.41 -5.83 12.01
N LEU A 153 -8.38 -5.47 11.16
CA LEU A 153 -8.21 -5.22 9.72
C LEU A 153 -9.00 -3.97 9.31
N ASN A 154 -8.48 -3.15 8.39
CA ASN A 154 -8.98 -1.78 8.13
C ASN A 154 -10.46 -1.66 7.70
N GLU A 155 -11.06 -2.70 7.11
CA GLU A 155 -12.48 -2.75 6.72
C GLU A 155 -13.32 -3.73 7.60
N TYR A 156 -12.76 -4.25 8.70
CA TYR A 156 -13.53 -5.05 9.66
C TYR A 156 -14.73 -4.26 10.20
N ASN A 157 -15.91 -4.88 10.15
CA ASN A 157 -17.19 -4.18 10.25
C ASN A 157 -17.85 -4.24 11.64
N GLY A 158 -17.31 -5.04 12.57
CA GLY A 158 -17.92 -5.28 13.88
C GLY A 158 -19.28 -5.98 13.83
N SER A 159 -19.54 -6.88 12.87
CA SER A 159 -20.80 -7.64 12.78
C SER A 159 -20.74 -9.07 13.30
N TYR A 160 -19.55 -9.55 13.67
CA TYR A 160 -19.28 -10.92 14.13
C TYR A 160 -17.91 -10.95 14.83
N VAL A 161 -17.65 -11.99 15.64
CA VAL A 161 -16.30 -12.30 16.16
C VAL A 161 -15.63 -13.27 15.18
N PRO A 162 -14.41 -12.99 14.68
CA PRO A 162 -13.67 -13.93 13.86
C PRO A 162 -13.43 -15.28 14.58
N PRO A 163 -13.40 -16.41 13.85
CA PRO A 163 -13.10 -17.70 14.44
C PRO A 163 -11.72 -17.70 15.13
N GLY A 164 -11.58 -18.51 16.19
CA GLY A 164 -10.32 -18.70 16.89
C GLY A 164 -10.07 -17.76 18.08
N TRP A 165 -10.99 -16.85 18.42
CA TRP A 165 -10.88 -15.98 19.59
C TRP A 165 -11.91 -16.34 20.68
N LYS A 166 -11.51 -16.29 21.96
CA LYS A 166 -12.39 -16.44 23.13
C LYS A 166 -12.79 -15.11 23.76
N GLU A 167 -11.92 -14.12 23.69
CA GLU A 167 -12.21 -12.72 24.02
C GLU A 167 -11.84 -11.84 22.84
N TRP A 168 -12.67 -10.85 22.55
CA TRP A 168 -12.58 -10.06 21.33
C TRP A 168 -12.99 -8.62 21.61
N VAL A 169 -12.03 -7.71 21.63
CA VAL A 169 -12.22 -6.26 21.86
C VAL A 169 -11.57 -5.49 20.70
N ALA A 170 -12.16 -5.62 19.51
CA ALA A 170 -11.54 -5.15 18.27
C ALA A 170 -12.11 -3.84 17.74
N LEU A 171 -11.24 -2.96 17.23
CA LEU A 171 -11.60 -1.69 16.62
C LEU A 171 -12.36 -1.88 15.30
N VAL A 172 -13.52 -1.23 15.17
CA VAL A 172 -14.31 -1.26 13.93
C VAL A 172 -13.71 -0.31 12.90
N LYS A 173 -13.23 -0.88 11.79
CA LYS A 173 -12.52 -0.26 10.66
C LYS A 173 -11.10 0.22 10.97
N ASN A 174 -10.85 1.54 10.93
CA ASN A 174 -9.53 2.12 10.81
C ASN A 174 -9.06 2.78 12.11
N SER A 175 -7.74 2.83 12.31
CA SER A 175 -7.02 3.39 13.45
C SER A 175 -7.56 4.75 13.93
N ARG A 176 -7.81 4.86 15.24
CA ARG A 176 -8.25 6.06 15.97
C ARG A 176 -7.89 5.91 17.45
N PHE A 177 -7.54 7.01 18.11
CA PHE A 177 -7.35 7.06 19.57
C PHE A 177 -8.61 7.45 20.36
N TYR A 178 -9.54 8.17 19.69
CA TYR A 178 -10.80 8.68 20.23
C TYR A 178 -11.92 8.61 19.18
N ASN A 179 -13.17 8.80 19.60
CA ASN A 179 -14.36 8.86 18.75
C ASN A 179 -14.49 7.64 17.82
N TYR A 180 -14.48 6.45 18.40
CA TYR A 180 -14.47 5.16 17.68
C TYR A 180 -15.61 4.23 18.10
N THR A 181 -15.57 3.00 17.58
CA THR A 181 -16.49 1.93 17.95
C THR A 181 -15.69 0.65 18.06
N LEU A 182 -15.82 -0.05 19.19
CA LEU A 182 -15.28 -1.38 19.39
C LEU A 182 -16.35 -2.42 19.06
N CYS A 183 -15.89 -3.63 18.75
CA CYS A 183 -16.72 -4.82 18.84
C CYS A 183 -16.21 -5.65 20.04
N ARG A 184 -16.98 -5.64 21.14
CA ARG A 184 -16.74 -6.49 22.31
C ARG A 184 -17.58 -7.76 22.18
N ASN A 185 -16.95 -8.91 21.97
CA ASN A 185 -17.58 -10.23 21.86
C ASN A 185 -18.84 -10.28 20.96
N GLY A 186 -18.85 -9.50 19.87
CA GLY A 186 -19.94 -9.41 18.88
C GLY A 186 -20.89 -8.22 19.06
N VAL A 187 -20.93 -7.61 20.25
CA VAL A 187 -21.67 -6.37 20.54
C VAL A 187 -20.84 -5.16 20.09
N ARG A 188 -21.47 -4.05 19.67
CA ARG A 188 -20.76 -2.83 19.26
C ARG A 188 -20.91 -1.71 20.28
N GLU A 189 -19.78 -1.29 20.85
CA GLU A 189 -19.66 -0.28 21.90
C GLU A 189 -19.08 1.01 21.31
N LYS A 190 -19.66 2.18 21.63
CA LYS A 190 -19.19 3.49 21.13
C LYS A 190 -18.40 4.21 22.21
N HIS A 191 -17.27 4.78 21.83
CA HIS A 191 -16.39 5.57 22.69
C HIS A 191 -16.31 7.01 22.22
N GLY A 192 -16.27 7.94 23.18
CA GLY A 192 -16.20 9.38 22.97
C GLY A 192 -14.76 9.89 22.91
N SER A 193 -14.50 11.00 23.60
CA SER A 193 -13.19 11.66 23.66
C SER A 193 -12.76 12.02 25.08
N ASN A 194 -13.30 11.37 26.11
CA ASN A 194 -12.86 11.57 27.49
C ASN A 194 -11.63 10.69 27.75
N TYR A 195 -10.45 11.30 27.90
CA TYR A 195 -9.18 10.58 28.06
C TYR A 195 -9.26 9.38 29.03
N SER A 196 -9.75 9.60 30.25
CA SER A 196 -9.76 8.59 31.32
C SER A 196 -10.74 7.42 31.12
N LYS A 197 -11.50 7.39 30.01
CA LYS A 197 -12.47 6.33 29.67
C LYS A 197 -12.39 5.86 28.21
N ASP A 198 -12.01 6.75 27.30
CA ASP A 198 -12.09 6.53 25.86
C ASP A 198 -10.73 6.41 25.17
N TYR A 199 -9.59 6.70 25.81
CA TYR A 199 -8.30 6.62 25.11
C TYR A 199 -7.93 5.15 24.81
N LEU A 200 -7.92 4.80 23.52
CA LEU A 200 -7.89 3.40 23.08
C LEU A 200 -6.72 2.60 23.63
N THR A 201 -5.53 3.19 23.73
CA THR A 201 -4.31 2.51 24.19
C THR A 201 -4.42 2.04 25.64
N ASP A 202 -4.90 2.90 26.55
CA ASP A 202 -5.09 2.51 27.95
C ASP A 202 -6.25 1.52 28.11
N LEU A 203 -7.35 1.71 27.37
CA LEU A 203 -8.50 0.78 27.38
C LEU A 203 -8.06 -0.64 27.01
N ILE A 204 -7.41 -0.83 25.86
CA ILE A 204 -7.01 -2.19 25.42
C ILE A 204 -5.95 -2.82 26.31
N THR A 205 -5.10 -2.00 26.95
CA THR A 205 -4.13 -2.47 27.95
C THR A 205 -4.85 -3.03 29.17
N ASN A 206 -5.74 -2.24 29.77
CA ASN A 206 -6.46 -2.60 30.99
C ASN A 206 -7.38 -3.82 30.78
N GLU A 207 -8.08 -3.89 29.64
CA GLU A 207 -8.90 -5.05 29.26
C GLU A 207 -8.05 -6.33 29.10
N SER A 208 -6.86 -6.23 28.51
CA SER A 208 -5.97 -7.40 28.35
C SER A 208 -5.40 -7.91 29.68
N ILE A 209 -5.11 -7.01 30.62
CA ILE A 209 -4.66 -7.33 31.98
C ILE A 209 -5.80 -7.97 32.78
N ASN A 210 -7.00 -7.38 32.74
CA ASN A 210 -8.21 -7.95 33.35
C ASN A 210 -8.51 -9.35 32.81
N TYR A 211 -8.40 -9.54 31.49
CA TYR A 211 -8.57 -10.86 30.88
C TYR A 211 -7.53 -11.87 31.36
N PHE A 212 -6.24 -11.49 31.44
CA PHE A 212 -5.19 -12.39 31.93
C PHE A 212 -5.47 -12.83 33.38
N TYR A 213 -5.75 -11.88 34.26
CA TYR A 213 -6.10 -12.14 35.66
C TYR A 213 -7.32 -13.06 35.81
N MET A 214 -8.43 -12.78 35.11
CA MET A 214 -9.63 -13.63 35.17
C MET A 214 -9.40 -15.00 34.53
N SER A 215 -8.62 -15.06 33.45
CA SER A 215 -8.29 -16.30 32.74
C SER A 215 -7.42 -17.23 33.60
N LYS A 216 -6.40 -16.70 34.30
CA LYS A 216 -5.58 -17.48 35.24
C LYS A 216 -6.36 -17.87 36.49
N LYS A 217 -7.19 -16.98 37.05
CA LYS A 217 -8.05 -17.29 38.21
C LYS A 217 -9.05 -18.42 37.92
N MET A 218 -9.62 -18.47 36.71
CA MET A 218 -10.61 -19.48 36.32
C MET A 218 -9.98 -20.77 35.74
N TYR A 219 -8.81 -20.68 35.11
CA TYR A 219 -8.13 -21.81 34.47
C TYR A 219 -6.60 -21.76 34.64
N PRO A 220 -6.04 -21.99 35.86
CA PRO A 220 -4.62 -21.77 36.14
C PRO A 220 -3.66 -22.44 35.13
N HIS A 221 -3.92 -23.72 34.83
CA HIS A 221 -3.08 -24.54 33.94
C HIS A 221 -3.37 -24.38 32.44
N ARG A 222 -4.34 -23.55 32.02
CA ARG A 222 -4.56 -23.30 30.58
C ARG A 222 -3.64 -22.17 30.09
N PRO A 223 -2.88 -22.39 29.01
CA PRO A 223 -2.01 -21.35 28.48
C PRO A 223 -2.84 -20.27 27.78
N ILE A 224 -2.43 -19.02 27.92
CA ILE A 224 -3.08 -17.85 27.32
C ILE A 224 -2.32 -17.47 26.05
N MET A 225 -3.06 -17.08 25.00
CA MET A 225 -2.48 -16.31 23.90
C MET A 225 -3.26 -15.01 23.74
N MET A 226 -2.58 -13.86 23.75
CA MET A 226 -3.24 -12.58 23.56
C MET A 226 -2.50 -11.67 22.58
N VAL A 227 -3.27 -10.93 21.77
CA VAL A 227 -2.74 -9.89 20.87
C VAL A 227 -3.16 -8.52 21.38
N LEU A 228 -2.19 -7.66 21.66
CA LEU A 228 -2.38 -6.24 21.92
C LEU A 228 -1.99 -5.47 20.66
N SER A 229 -2.97 -5.22 19.79
CA SER A 229 -2.76 -4.46 18.56
C SER A 229 -3.06 -2.98 18.75
N HIS A 230 -2.08 -2.24 19.24
CA HIS A 230 -2.13 -0.79 19.36
C HIS A 230 -2.33 -0.10 18.01
N VAL A 231 -2.84 1.13 18.06
CA VAL A 231 -3.01 2.02 16.89
C VAL A 231 -1.89 3.06 16.77
N ALA A 232 -1.02 3.19 17.76
CA ALA A 232 0.12 4.09 17.68
C ALA A 232 1.26 3.46 16.83
N PRO A 233 2.02 4.29 16.08
CA PRO A 233 1.88 5.73 15.85
C PRO A 233 1.13 6.12 14.54
N HIS A 234 0.05 5.42 14.18
CA HIS A 234 -0.79 5.73 13.01
C HIS A 234 -1.69 6.95 13.26
N GLY A 235 -1.84 7.83 12.26
CA GLY A 235 -2.67 9.04 12.36
C GLY A 235 -4.20 8.82 12.44
N PRO A 236 -4.98 9.76 13.02
CA PRO A 236 -4.54 11.06 13.57
C PRO A 236 -3.75 10.86 14.86
N GLU A 237 -2.64 11.57 14.96
CA GLU A 237 -1.58 11.35 15.94
C GLU A 237 -1.91 12.07 17.27
N ASP A 238 -2.99 11.64 17.93
CA ASP A 238 -3.52 12.18 19.20
C ASP A 238 -2.97 11.40 20.41
N SER A 239 -2.11 12.02 21.22
CA SER A 239 -1.50 11.38 22.39
C SER A 239 -2.39 11.42 23.64
N ALA A 240 -1.97 10.73 24.70
CA ALA A 240 -2.45 11.03 26.04
C ALA A 240 -2.11 12.50 26.42
N PRO A 241 -2.97 13.21 27.17
CA PRO A 241 -2.78 14.64 27.45
C PRO A 241 -1.45 14.98 28.14
N HIS A 242 -1.02 14.14 29.08
CA HIS A 242 0.23 14.32 29.83
C HIS A 242 1.50 14.13 28.99
N TYR A 243 1.40 13.56 27.79
CA TYR A 243 2.51 13.45 26.83
C TYR A 243 2.51 14.53 25.74
N SER A 244 1.51 15.42 25.69
CA SER A 244 1.37 16.46 24.65
C SER A 244 2.53 17.46 24.55
N SER A 245 3.31 17.62 25.62
CA SER A 245 4.51 18.47 25.70
C SER A 245 5.84 17.74 25.43
N ALA A 246 5.85 16.41 25.35
CA ALA A 246 7.08 15.63 25.24
C ALA A 246 7.77 15.79 23.87
N PHE A 247 9.08 15.53 23.84
CA PHE A 247 9.95 15.61 22.65
C PHE A 247 9.90 16.94 21.87
N PRO A 248 10.07 18.11 22.51
CA PRO A 248 10.07 19.40 21.81
C PRO A 248 11.08 19.44 20.64
N ASN A 249 12.26 18.84 20.81
CA ASN A 249 13.35 18.90 19.83
C ASN A 249 13.55 17.58 19.04
N ALA A 250 12.47 16.86 18.72
CA ALA A 250 12.54 15.62 17.93
C ALA A 250 13.01 15.85 16.49
N SER A 251 14.27 15.55 16.20
CA SER A 251 14.91 15.71 14.89
C SER A 251 15.35 14.39 14.24
N GLN A 252 15.19 13.24 14.90
CA GLN A 252 15.67 11.92 14.47
C GLN A 252 15.26 11.53 13.03
N HIS A 253 14.08 11.96 12.58
CA HIS A 253 13.57 11.72 11.23
C HIS A 253 14.30 12.50 10.11
N ILE A 254 15.23 13.39 10.45
CA ILE A 254 16.04 14.17 9.49
C ILE A 254 17.28 13.34 9.10
N THR A 255 17.03 12.30 8.29
CA THR A 255 18.05 11.45 7.66
C THR A 255 18.70 12.14 6.45
N PRO A 256 19.82 11.65 5.90
CA PRO A 256 20.36 12.13 4.62
C PRO A 256 19.39 12.01 3.43
N SER A 257 18.39 11.13 3.52
CA SER A 257 17.28 11.00 2.56
C SER A 257 16.14 12.00 2.80
N TYR A 258 16.11 12.71 3.93
CA TYR A 258 15.10 13.72 4.25
C TYR A 258 15.19 14.93 3.30
N ASN A 259 14.05 15.29 2.71
CA ASN A 259 13.93 16.35 1.70
C ASN A 259 14.81 16.16 0.43
N TYR A 260 15.37 14.97 0.21
CA TYR A 260 16.18 14.67 -0.97
C TYR A 260 15.28 14.52 -2.22
N ALA A 261 14.97 15.62 -2.89
CA ALA A 261 14.06 15.66 -4.05
C ALA A 261 14.33 16.87 -4.97
N PRO A 262 14.07 16.78 -6.28
CA PRO A 262 13.45 15.65 -7.01
C PRO A 262 14.41 14.50 -7.32
N ASN A 263 13.87 13.29 -7.51
CA ASN A 263 14.66 12.09 -7.79
C ASN A 263 14.37 11.58 -9.21
N SER A 264 15.22 11.94 -10.18
CA SER A 264 15.07 11.48 -11.58
C SER A 264 15.47 10.01 -11.77
N ASP A 265 16.36 9.50 -10.92
CA ASP A 265 16.92 8.15 -10.90
C ASP A 265 15.99 7.10 -10.26
N LYS A 266 14.90 7.52 -9.60
CA LYS A 266 13.96 6.64 -8.87
C LYS A 266 12.63 6.49 -9.62
N HIS A 267 11.70 5.73 -9.05
CA HIS A 267 10.41 5.41 -9.63
C HIS A 267 9.52 6.64 -9.80
N TRP A 268 8.51 6.50 -10.66
CA TRP A 268 7.71 7.61 -11.20
C TRP A 268 7.12 8.57 -10.15
N ILE A 269 6.79 8.11 -8.94
CA ILE A 269 6.28 9.00 -7.87
C ILE A 269 7.35 10.01 -7.48
N LEU A 270 8.57 9.56 -7.20
CA LEU A 270 9.67 10.42 -6.72
C LEU A 270 10.25 11.34 -7.80
N ARG A 271 9.92 11.10 -9.09
CA ARG A 271 10.14 12.05 -10.19
C ARG A 271 9.17 13.23 -10.17
N TYR A 272 7.95 13.03 -9.66
CA TYR A 272 6.92 14.07 -9.53
C TYR A 272 6.84 14.68 -8.11
N THR A 273 7.59 14.14 -7.15
CA THR A 273 7.91 14.75 -5.86
C THR A 273 9.04 15.76 -6.06
N GLY A 274 8.76 17.03 -5.79
CA GLY A 274 9.79 18.07 -5.68
C GLY A 274 10.19 18.30 -4.21
N ALA A 275 11.16 19.18 -3.98
CA ALA A 275 11.56 19.58 -2.63
C ALA A 275 10.37 20.08 -1.79
N MET A 276 10.43 19.79 -0.49
CA MET A 276 9.45 20.22 0.49
C MET A 276 9.47 21.73 0.70
N LYS A 277 8.28 22.31 0.85
CA LYS A 277 8.11 23.71 1.26
C LYS A 277 8.41 23.84 2.77
N PRO A 278 8.77 25.04 3.28
CA PRO A 278 8.96 25.26 4.72
C PRO A 278 7.78 24.78 5.59
N VAL A 279 6.55 25.03 5.13
CA VAL A 279 5.32 24.53 5.78
C VAL A 279 5.24 23.00 5.85
N HIS A 280 5.75 22.27 4.86
CA HIS A 280 5.86 20.81 4.93
C HIS A 280 6.93 20.39 5.97
N MET A 281 8.07 21.10 6.03
CA MET A 281 9.15 20.81 6.98
C MET A 281 8.76 21.10 8.44
N GLN A 282 7.93 22.12 8.66
CA GLN A 282 7.36 22.41 9.97
C GLN A 282 6.32 21.34 10.36
N PHE A 283 5.53 20.86 9.39
CA PHE A 283 4.59 19.76 9.59
C PHE A 283 5.29 18.42 9.87
N THR A 284 6.37 18.06 9.17
CA THR A 284 7.14 16.82 9.41
C THR A 284 7.73 16.79 10.81
N ASN A 285 8.38 17.88 11.24
CA ASN A 285 8.92 18.02 12.60
C ASN A 285 7.82 17.84 13.67
N MET A 286 6.67 18.49 13.48
CA MET A 286 5.52 18.41 14.39
C MET A 286 4.90 17.01 14.38
N LEU A 287 4.78 16.37 13.22
CA LEU A 287 4.25 15.02 13.05
C LEU A 287 5.14 13.98 13.75
N GLN A 288 6.47 14.08 13.59
CA GLN A 288 7.38 13.14 14.25
C GLN A 288 7.30 13.29 15.77
N ARG A 289 7.27 14.52 16.30
CA ARG A 289 7.01 14.74 17.74
C ARG A 289 5.74 14.02 18.18
N ARG A 290 4.61 14.25 17.51
CA ARG A 290 3.31 13.67 17.89
C ARG A 290 3.29 12.14 17.80
N ARG A 291 3.95 11.54 16.81
CA ARG A 291 4.14 10.08 16.73
C ARG A 291 4.87 9.55 17.97
N MET A 292 6.00 10.16 18.34
CA MET A 292 6.76 9.80 19.54
C MET A 292 5.92 9.94 20.83
N GLN A 293 5.08 10.99 20.93
CA GLN A 293 4.15 11.19 22.04
C GLN A 293 3.08 10.08 22.13
N THR A 294 2.56 9.58 21.00
CA THR A 294 1.62 8.44 21.02
C THR A 294 2.29 7.11 21.40
N LEU A 295 3.59 6.95 21.15
CA LEU A 295 4.36 5.75 21.52
C LEU A 295 4.60 5.65 23.03
N LEU A 296 4.69 6.76 23.77
CA LEU A 296 4.87 6.72 25.23
C LEU A 296 3.73 5.96 25.94
N SER A 297 2.49 6.11 25.49
CA SER A 297 1.36 5.32 26.01
C SER A 297 1.45 3.82 25.70
N VAL A 298 2.19 3.42 24.65
CA VAL A 298 2.50 2.01 24.37
C VAL A 298 3.68 1.55 25.23
N ASP A 299 4.61 2.44 25.57
CA ASP A 299 5.72 2.16 26.49
C ASP A 299 5.21 1.84 27.90
N ASP A 300 4.23 2.60 28.37
CA ASP A 300 3.45 2.31 29.58
C ASP A 300 2.66 1.00 29.46
N SER A 301 2.14 0.67 28.28
CA SER A 301 1.40 -0.58 28.07
C SER A 301 2.29 -1.81 28.21
N VAL A 302 3.49 -1.78 27.62
CA VAL A 302 4.49 -2.85 27.77
C VAL A 302 4.92 -3.00 29.22
N GLU A 303 5.14 -1.89 29.93
CA GLU A 303 5.47 -1.91 31.37
C GLU A 303 4.33 -2.48 32.23
N LYS A 304 3.08 -2.06 32.03
CA LYS A 304 1.91 -2.58 32.76
C LYS A 304 1.71 -4.09 32.52
N VAL A 305 1.87 -4.57 31.28
CA VAL A 305 1.78 -6.00 30.94
C VAL A 305 2.96 -6.80 31.52
N TYR A 306 4.16 -6.24 31.53
CA TYR A 306 5.34 -6.85 32.15
C TYR A 306 5.19 -6.98 33.68
N ASN A 307 4.70 -5.93 34.34
CA ASN A 307 4.47 -5.93 35.79
C ASN A 307 3.37 -6.93 36.17
N MET A 308 2.27 -7.01 35.42
CA MET A 308 1.24 -8.06 35.60
C MET A 308 1.83 -9.48 35.51
N LEU A 309 2.81 -9.72 34.64
CA LEU A 309 3.49 -11.03 34.54
C LEU A 309 4.45 -11.30 35.71
N LEU A 310 5.01 -10.27 36.33
CA LEU A 310 5.76 -10.39 37.60
C LEU A 310 4.82 -10.67 38.76
N GLU A 311 3.75 -9.88 38.90
CA GLU A 311 2.71 -9.99 39.95
C GLU A 311 2.03 -11.37 39.94
N THR A 312 1.84 -11.96 38.77
CA THR A 312 1.26 -13.32 38.62
C THR A 312 2.28 -14.45 38.66
N GLY A 313 3.59 -14.16 38.66
CA GLY A 313 4.65 -15.18 38.58
C GLY A 313 4.72 -15.93 37.23
N GLU A 314 4.01 -15.48 36.20
CA GLU A 314 3.92 -16.14 34.90
C GLU A 314 4.99 -15.67 33.89
N LEU A 315 5.82 -14.69 34.23
CA LEU A 315 6.82 -14.09 33.33
C LEU A 315 7.76 -15.13 32.68
N ASP A 316 8.36 -16.02 33.47
CA ASP A 316 9.29 -17.05 32.96
C ASP A 316 8.59 -18.11 32.09
N ASN A 317 7.27 -18.24 32.24
CA ASN A 317 6.41 -19.12 31.45
C ASN A 317 5.77 -18.40 30.25
N THR A 318 6.14 -17.14 29.98
CA THR A 318 5.47 -16.32 28.96
C THR A 318 6.43 -15.84 27.88
N TYR A 319 6.10 -16.12 26.63
CA TYR A 319 6.70 -15.41 25.49
C TYR A 319 6.04 -14.05 25.31
N ILE A 320 6.86 -13.00 25.21
CA ILE A 320 6.45 -11.67 24.79
C ILE A 320 7.14 -11.38 23.45
N ILE A 321 6.37 -11.01 22.44
CA ILE A 321 6.86 -10.59 21.13
C ILE A 321 6.39 -9.15 20.90
N TYR A 322 7.31 -8.25 20.56
CA TYR A 322 7.01 -6.86 20.20
C TYR A 322 7.40 -6.61 18.75
N THR A 323 6.48 -6.14 17.91
CA THR A 323 6.71 -5.81 16.49
C THR A 323 5.77 -4.71 15.97
N SER A 324 6.09 -4.12 14.83
CA SER A 324 5.16 -3.31 14.01
C SER A 324 4.55 -4.14 12.87
N ASP A 325 3.49 -3.64 12.22
CA ASP A 325 2.97 -4.22 10.98
C ASP A 325 3.74 -3.74 9.73
N HIS A 326 4.26 -2.51 9.72
CA HIS A 326 5.26 -2.00 8.78
C HIS A 326 5.83 -0.65 9.26
N GLY A 327 6.83 -0.13 8.56
CA GLY A 327 7.45 1.18 8.84
C GLY A 327 6.63 2.38 8.32
N TYR A 328 7.29 3.53 8.19
CA TYR A 328 6.68 4.81 7.81
C TYR A 328 7.73 5.83 7.33
N HIS A 329 7.31 6.83 6.55
CA HIS A 329 8.16 7.96 6.14
C HIS A 329 7.56 9.33 6.45
N ILE A 330 8.46 10.28 6.75
CA ILE A 330 8.18 11.67 7.11
C ILE A 330 9.25 12.56 6.49
N GLY A 331 9.07 12.94 5.23
CA GLY A 331 9.97 13.81 4.48
C GLY A 331 11.07 13.11 3.67
N GLN A 332 11.29 11.80 3.86
CA GLN A 332 12.21 11.00 3.03
C GLN A 332 11.84 11.12 1.55
N PHE A 333 12.84 11.39 0.70
CA PHE A 333 12.68 11.69 -0.73
C PHE A 333 11.63 12.77 -1.06
N GLY A 334 11.40 13.72 -0.14
CA GLY A 334 10.39 14.78 -0.24
C GLY A 334 8.95 14.33 0.05
N LEU A 335 8.73 13.07 0.45
CA LEU A 335 7.40 12.52 0.76
C LEU A 335 6.94 12.98 2.15
N VAL A 336 6.18 14.09 2.19
CA VAL A 336 5.75 14.78 3.44
C VAL A 336 5.28 13.84 4.56
N LYS A 337 4.38 12.89 4.26
CA LYS A 337 4.09 11.75 5.15
C LYS A 337 3.53 10.57 4.37
N GLY A 338 3.78 9.36 4.84
CA GLY A 338 3.13 8.18 4.29
C GLY A 338 3.82 6.86 4.59
N LYS A 339 3.47 5.90 3.75
CA LYS A 339 3.96 4.52 3.71
C LYS A 339 3.87 4.02 2.27
N SER A 340 4.09 2.73 2.05
CA SER A 340 3.89 2.01 0.78
C SER A 340 5.01 2.07 -0.27
N MET A 341 6.20 2.57 0.07
CA MET A 341 7.43 2.53 -0.74
C MET A 341 8.32 1.33 -0.35
N PRO A 342 9.24 0.86 -1.22
CA PRO A 342 10.03 -0.34 -0.94
C PRO A 342 11.26 -0.10 -0.03
N TYR A 343 11.53 1.14 0.35
CA TYR A 343 12.73 1.57 1.08
C TYR A 343 12.72 1.16 2.56
N GLU A 344 13.91 1.04 3.17
CA GLU A 344 14.10 0.54 4.54
C GLU A 344 13.16 1.19 5.56
N PHE A 345 12.98 2.52 5.54
CA PHE A 345 12.06 3.26 6.42
C PHE A 345 10.61 2.74 6.41
N ASP A 346 10.12 2.23 5.28
CA ASP A 346 8.75 1.72 5.12
C ASP A 346 8.65 0.20 5.36
N ILE A 347 9.72 -0.55 5.08
CA ILE A 347 9.71 -2.02 5.16
C ILE A 347 10.29 -2.58 6.46
N ARG A 348 11.22 -1.89 7.12
CA ARG A 348 11.94 -2.39 8.30
C ARG A 348 11.21 -2.00 9.57
N VAL A 349 11.10 -2.95 10.50
CA VAL A 349 10.29 -2.83 11.72
C VAL A 349 11.11 -3.17 12.96
N PRO A 350 10.78 -2.62 14.14
CA PRO A 350 11.27 -3.17 15.39
C PRO A 350 10.80 -4.62 15.55
N PHE A 351 11.64 -5.50 16.08
CA PHE A 351 11.26 -6.87 16.42
C PHE A 351 12.07 -7.39 17.61
N TYR A 352 11.39 -7.66 18.72
CA TYR A 352 12.00 -8.13 19.96
C TYR A 352 11.22 -9.34 20.50
N VAL A 353 11.95 -10.30 21.07
CA VAL A 353 11.37 -11.49 21.71
C VAL A 353 11.95 -11.64 23.11
N ARG A 354 11.09 -11.88 24.11
CA ARG A 354 11.45 -12.29 25.46
C ARG A 354 10.68 -13.56 25.83
N GLY A 355 11.21 -14.40 26.71
CA GLY A 355 10.50 -15.55 27.27
C GLY A 355 11.41 -16.77 27.53
N PRO A 356 10.83 -17.95 27.80
CA PRO A 356 11.61 -19.13 28.15
C PRO A 356 12.59 -19.56 27.06
N ASN A 357 13.85 -19.80 27.46
CA ASN A 357 14.99 -20.15 26.60
C ASN A 357 15.37 -19.09 25.56
N VAL A 358 15.07 -17.81 25.80
CA VAL A 358 15.54 -16.68 25.00
C VAL A 358 16.78 -16.07 25.67
N GLU A 359 17.81 -15.73 24.90
CA GLU A 359 19.01 -15.10 25.44
C GLU A 359 18.76 -13.61 25.74
N HIS A 360 19.11 -13.19 26.96
CA HIS A 360 18.92 -11.81 27.45
C HIS A 360 20.05 -10.90 26.95
N GLY A 361 19.71 -9.74 26.36
CA GLY A 361 20.70 -8.79 25.85
C GLY A 361 21.28 -9.14 24.48
N ALA A 362 20.81 -10.23 23.85
CA ALA A 362 21.34 -10.73 22.59
C ALA A 362 20.80 -9.94 21.38
N VAL A 363 21.65 -9.75 20.37
CA VAL A 363 21.27 -9.21 19.07
C VAL A 363 21.44 -10.27 17.99
N ASN A 364 20.35 -10.60 17.29
CA ASN A 364 20.30 -11.64 16.29
C ASN A 364 20.22 -11.04 14.87
N PRO A 365 21.21 -11.26 13.99
CA PRO A 365 21.27 -10.62 12.67
C PRO A 365 20.51 -11.37 11.56
N HIS A 366 19.87 -12.51 11.85
CA HIS A 366 19.13 -13.28 10.84
C HIS A 366 17.85 -12.55 10.40
N ILE A 367 17.48 -12.68 9.12
CA ILE A 367 16.30 -12.02 8.54
C ILE A 367 15.00 -12.60 9.12
N VAL A 368 14.20 -11.78 9.81
CA VAL A 368 12.86 -12.13 10.29
C VAL A 368 11.80 -11.35 9.52
N LEU A 369 10.69 -12.02 9.18
CA LEU A 369 9.60 -11.44 8.40
C LEU A 369 8.28 -11.44 9.16
N ASN A 370 7.38 -10.51 8.83
CA ASN A 370 6.00 -10.49 9.34
C ASN A 370 5.25 -11.83 9.12
N ILE A 371 5.53 -12.57 8.05
CA ILE A 371 5.00 -13.93 7.77
C ILE A 371 5.55 -15.01 8.71
N ASP A 372 6.67 -14.79 9.40
CA ASP A 372 7.26 -15.75 10.34
C ASP A 372 6.53 -15.76 11.70
N VAL A 373 5.72 -14.75 11.99
CA VAL A 373 4.99 -14.61 13.26
C VAL A 373 4.03 -15.79 13.46
N ALA A 374 3.09 -16.02 12.55
CA ALA A 374 2.14 -17.13 12.62
C ALA A 374 2.81 -18.51 12.88
N PRO A 375 3.78 -18.99 12.07
CA PRO A 375 4.42 -20.27 12.31
C PRO A 375 5.28 -20.30 13.58
N THR A 376 5.83 -19.17 14.02
CA THR A 376 6.53 -19.07 15.32
C THR A 376 5.58 -19.25 16.50
N LEU A 377 4.40 -18.61 16.47
CA LEU A 377 3.39 -18.73 17.52
C LEU A 377 2.91 -20.18 17.69
N LEU A 378 2.77 -20.93 16.59
CA LEU A 378 2.40 -22.35 16.60
C LEU A 378 3.53 -23.23 17.18
N ASP A 379 4.78 -23.04 16.75
CA ASP A 379 5.94 -23.81 17.23
C ASP A 379 6.22 -23.55 18.72
N MET A 380 6.07 -22.30 19.18
CA MET A 380 6.12 -21.94 20.61
C MET A 380 5.07 -22.69 21.44
N ALA A 381 3.87 -22.87 20.89
CA ALA A 381 2.76 -23.61 21.51
C ALA A 381 2.88 -25.15 21.37
N GLY A 382 3.86 -25.66 20.62
CA GLY A 382 4.00 -27.08 20.30
C GLY A 382 2.96 -27.62 19.32
N VAL A 383 2.40 -26.75 18.47
CA VAL A 383 1.43 -27.08 17.42
C VAL A 383 2.15 -27.23 16.07
N ASP A 384 1.84 -28.27 15.31
CA ASP A 384 2.43 -28.47 13.99
C ASP A 384 2.06 -27.32 13.03
N VAL A 385 3.08 -26.72 12.41
CA VAL A 385 2.93 -25.61 11.46
C VAL A 385 2.32 -26.12 10.14
N PRO A 386 1.19 -25.58 9.66
CA PRO A 386 0.60 -25.95 8.38
C PRO A 386 1.59 -25.74 7.21
N ALA A 387 1.68 -26.74 6.32
CA ALA A 387 2.60 -26.70 5.19
C ALA A 387 2.31 -25.58 4.16
N GLU A 388 1.11 -24.98 4.24
CA GLU A 388 0.70 -23.83 3.44
C GLU A 388 1.15 -22.46 3.99
N MET A 389 1.79 -22.39 5.17
CA MET A 389 2.42 -21.16 5.64
C MET A 389 3.77 -20.95 4.91
N ASP A 390 3.96 -19.74 4.39
CA ASP A 390 5.15 -19.32 3.63
C ASP A 390 6.33 -18.96 4.55
N GLY A 391 6.03 -18.46 5.75
CA GLY A 391 7.03 -18.15 6.79
C GLY A 391 7.62 -19.37 7.49
N LYS A 392 8.66 -19.15 8.31
CA LYS A 392 9.34 -20.17 9.11
C LYS A 392 9.40 -19.75 10.58
N SER A 393 9.23 -20.70 11.50
CA SER A 393 9.42 -20.45 12.92
C SER A 393 10.84 -19.98 13.23
N ILE A 394 10.96 -18.83 13.90
CA ILE A 394 12.24 -18.28 14.37
C ILE A 394 12.72 -18.93 15.68
N LEU A 395 11.94 -19.84 16.29
CA LEU A 395 12.29 -20.47 17.56
C LEU A 395 13.65 -21.20 17.49
N LYS A 396 14.00 -21.74 16.32
CA LYS A 396 15.32 -22.34 16.02
C LYS A 396 16.47 -21.33 16.04
N LEU A 397 16.22 -20.06 15.73
CA LEU A 397 17.23 -19.01 15.79
C LEU A 397 17.52 -18.63 17.25
N LEU A 398 16.49 -18.66 18.11
CA LEU A 398 16.53 -18.37 19.54
C LEU A 398 17.14 -19.51 20.37
N ASP A 399 16.99 -20.77 19.94
CA ASP A 399 17.52 -21.94 20.67
C ASP A 399 19.04 -21.82 20.89
N THR A 400 19.51 -21.96 22.13
CA THR A 400 20.94 -21.83 22.44
C THR A 400 21.61 -23.19 22.22
N ASP A 401 22.52 -23.26 21.23
CA ASP A 401 23.31 -24.46 20.91
C ASP A 401 24.34 -24.76 22.02
N LYS A 402 23.85 -25.14 23.21
CA LYS A 402 24.67 -25.57 24.35
C LYS A 402 25.42 -26.85 23.94
N PRO A 403 26.76 -26.84 23.83
CA PRO A 403 27.51 -27.97 23.32
C PRO A 403 27.45 -29.13 24.32
N VAL A 404 26.66 -30.15 23.99
CA VAL A 404 26.46 -31.34 24.84
C VAL A 404 27.77 -32.11 25.06
N ASN A 405 28.72 -32.00 24.12
CA ASN A 405 30.06 -32.57 24.22
C ASN A 405 31.14 -31.47 24.10
N ARG A 406 32.06 -31.42 25.07
CA ARG A 406 33.17 -30.46 25.14
C ARG A 406 34.16 -30.54 23.96
N PHE A 407 34.12 -31.64 23.20
CA PHE A 407 35.10 -32.00 22.16
C PHE A 407 34.60 -31.83 20.71
N GLN A 408 33.39 -31.32 20.48
CA GLN A 408 32.89 -31.03 19.13
C GLN A 408 32.44 -29.57 18.97
N MET A 409 33.41 -28.66 18.78
CA MET A 409 33.16 -27.24 18.51
C MET A 409 32.72 -26.95 17.05
N SER A 410 32.16 -27.93 16.34
CA SER A 410 31.62 -27.73 14.98
C SER A 410 30.29 -26.96 15.03
N ARG A 411 30.36 -25.63 15.19
CA ARG A 411 29.25 -24.71 14.97
C ARG A 411 28.78 -24.81 13.52
N LYS A 412 27.87 -25.74 13.23
CA LYS A 412 27.16 -25.76 11.93
C LYS A 412 26.32 -24.49 11.87
N PRO A 413 26.51 -23.60 10.88
CA PRO A 413 25.70 -22.39 10.78
C PRO A 413 24.23 -22.77 10.62
N LYS A 414 23.34 -22.13 11.38
CA LYS A 414 21.90 -22.36 11.30
C LYS A 414 21.43 -21.95 9.91
N MET A 415 21.08 -22.92 9.07
CA MET A 415 20.60 -22.63 7.72
C MET A 415 19.30 -21.83 7.79
N TRP A 416 19.33 -20.64 7.21
CA TRP A 416 18.23 -19.68 7.21
C TRP A 416 18.12 -19.00 5.84
N ARG A 417 17.22 -18.02 5.69
CA ARG A 417 17.09 -17.24 4.46
C ARG A 417 18.10 -16.09 4.42
N ASP A 418 18.86 -16.02 3.33
CA ASP A 418 19.76 -14.92 2.99
C ASP A 418 19.03 -13.83 2.16
N SER A 419 17.79 -14.07 1.73
CA SER A 419 17.00 -13.16 0.87
C SER A 419 15.50 -13.38 0.99
N PHE A 420 14.70 -12.37 0.63
CA PHE A 420 13.23 -12.41 0.64
C PHE A 420 12.59 -11.42 -0.34
N LEU A 421 11.27 -11.56 -0.53
CA LEU A 421 10.44 -10.70 -1.37
C LEU A 421 9.77 -9.59 -0.54
N VAL A 422 9.85 -8.35 -1.01
CA VAL A 422 8.90 -7.28 -0.66
C VAL A 422 7.99 -7.08 -1.85
N GLU A 423 6.66 -7.05 -1.65
CA GLU A 423 5.72 -6.86 -2.74
C GLU A 423 4.59 -5.88 -2.43
N ARG A 424 4.12 -5.21 -3.49
CA ARG A 424 3.00 -4.29 -3.43
C ARG A 424 2.22 -4.25 -4.74
N GLY A 425 0.91 -4.04 -4.64
CA GLY A 425 0.02 -3.88 -5.78
C GLY A 425 -0.47 -5.24 -6.28
N LYS A 426 -1.06 -5.27 -7.48
CA LYS A 426 -1.60 -6.51 -8.05
C LYS A 426 -0.61 -7.15 -9.01
N PRO A 427 -0.51 -8.49 -9.07
CA PRO A 427 -0.02 -9.13 -10.29
C PRO A 427 -0.90 -8.68 -11.46
N LEU A 428 -0.28 -8.18 -12.52
CA LEU A 428 -0.98 -7.91 -13.78
C LEU A 428 -1.50 -9.24 -14.31
N HIS A 429 -2.81 -9.45 -14.27
CA HIS A 429 -3.43 -10.52 -15.06
C HIS A 429 -3.06 -10.28 -16.53
N LYS A 430 -2.37 -11.24 -17.16
CA LYS A 430 -2.59 -11.46 -18.59
C LYS A 430 -4.09 -11.64 -18.75
N ARG A 431 -4.70 -10.80 -19.59
CA ARG A 431 -6.08 -11.06 -19.98
C ARG A 431 -6.06 -12.27 -20.90
N ASP A 432 -6.94 -13.22 -20.64
CA ASP A 432 -7.24 -14.31 -21.56
C ASP A 432 -8.17 -13.85 -22.71
N ASP A 433 -8.06 -12.55 -23.06
CA ASP A 433 -8.55 -12.02 -24.33
C ASP A 433 -7.56 -12.51 -25.39
N GLY A 434 -7.98 -13.33 -26.35
CA GLY A 434 -7.13 -13.97 -27.38
C GLY A 434 -6.48 -13.05 -28.42
N LYS A 435 -6.09 -11.84 -28.02
CA LYS A 435 -5.19 -10.93 -28.72
C LYS A 435 -3.99 -10.69 -27.83
N GLU A 436 -2.82 -11.13 -28.26
CA GLU A 436 -1.56 -10.84 -27.58
C GLU A 436 -1.40 -9.33 -27.43
N MET A 437 -1.66 -8.80 -26.23
CA MET A 437 -1.11 -7.51 -25.84
C MET A 437 0.39 -7.73 -25.74
N ALA A 438 1.10 -7.31 -26.78
CA ALA A 438 2.54 -7.51 -26.90
C ALA A 438 3.21 -7.13 -25.57
N GLN A 439 3.90 -8.10 -24.97
CA GLN A 439 4.83 -7.77 -23.90
C GLN A 439 5.86 -6.82 -24.50
N GLU A 440 6.11 -5.69 -23.83
CA GLU A 440 7.31 -4.90 -24.08
C GLU A 440 8.49 -5.68 -23.49
N GLU A 441 8.85 -6.77 -24.18
CA GLU A 441 10.13 -7.43 -24.02
C GLU A 441 11.25 -6.41 -24.26
N ASN A 442 12.39 -6.61 -23.61
CA ASN A 442 13.52 -5.67 -23.64
C ASN A 442 14.22 -5.68 -25.02
N PHE A 443 13.54 -5.12 -26.02
CA PHE A 443 13.97 -5.11 -27.40
C PHE A 443 15.12 -4.13 -27.61
N LEU A 444 16.26 -4.66 -28.06
CA LEU A 444 17.36 -3.86 -28.57
C LEU A 444 16.88 -2.88 -29.67
N PRO A 445 17.54 -1.72 -29.84
CA PRO A 445 17.20 -0.73 -30.87
C PRO A 445 17.04 -1.39 -32.25
N LYS A 446 16.05 -0.94 -33.04
CA LYS A 446 15.64 -1.60 -34.29
C LYS A 446 16.82 -1.91 -35.24
N TYR A 447 17.79 -0.99 -35.33
CA TYR A 447 19.02 -1.16 -36.11
C TYR A 447 19.88 -2.35 -35.64
N GLN A 448 20.01 -2.56 -34.33
CA GLN A 448 20.81 -3.64 -33.75
C GLN A 448 20.15 -4.99 -34.02
N ARG A 449 18.83 -5.11 -33.81
CA ARG A 449 18.05 -6.30 -34.22
C ARG A 449 18.17 -6.62 -35.71
N MET A 450 18.21 -5.62 -36.59
CA MET A 450 18.43 -5.84 -38.02
C MET A 450 19.84 -6.37 -38.31
N ARG A 451 20.87 -5.87 -37.61
CA ARG A 451 22.25 -6.36 -37.74
C ARG A 451 22.36 -7.82 -37.30
N ASP A 452 21.79 -8.16 -36.15
CA ASP A 452 21.83 -9.51 -35.57
C ASP A 452 21.02 -10.51 -36.42
N LEU A 453 19.91 -10.08 -37.03
CA LEU A 453 19.19 -10.87 -38.04
C LEU A 453 20.04 -11.11 -39.29
N CYS A 454 20.69 -10.08 -39.83
CA CYS A 454 21.56 -10.19 -41.00
C CYS A 454 22.90 -10.88 -40.74
N GLN A 455 23.17 -11.32 -39.49
CA GLN A 455 24.26 -12.25 -39.17
C GLN A 455 23.87 -13.72 -39.27
N LYS A 456 22.58 -14.04 -39.46
CA LYS A 456 22.13 -15.41 -39.74
C LYS A 456 22.36 -15.78 -41.20
N VAL A 457 22.95 -16.96 -41.43
CA VAL A 457 23.25 -17.52 -42.76
C VAL A 457 22.02 -17.53 -43.69
N GLU A 458 20.84 -17.84 -43.13
CA GLU A 458 19.52 -17.84 -43.80
C GLU A 458 19.17 -16.54 -44.57
N TYR A 459 19.71 -15.40 -44.14
CA TYR A 459 19.44 -14.09 -44.72
C TYR A 459 20.66 -13.44 -45.39
N GLN A 460 21.83 -14.08 -45.33
CA GLN A 460 23.06 -13.59 -45.97
C GLN A 460 23.18 -14.03 -47.43
N THR A 461 22.65 -15.19 -47.78
CA THR A 461 22.63 -15.69 -49.15
C THR A 461 21.73 -14.83 -50.04
N SER A 462 22.17 -14.57 -51.27
CA SER A 462 21.31 -13.95 -52.29
C SER A 462 20.10 -14.81 -52.59
N CYS A 463 18.97 -14.17 -52.95
CA CYS A 463 17.68 -14.79 -53.26
C CYS A 463 17.71 -15.82 -54.42
N GLN A 464 18.35 -16.97 -54.18
CA GLN A 464 18.68 -17.99 -55.17
C GLN A 464 18.29 -19.40 -54.69
N GLN A 465 18.07 -19.61 -53.39
CA GLN A 465 17.69 -20.93 -52.86
C GLN A 465 16.17 -21.16 -52.88
N PRO A 466 15.70 -22.36 -53.26
CA PRO A 466 14.27 -22.69 -53.28
C PRO A 466 13.61 -22.46 -51.91
N GLY A 467 12.53 -21.68 -51.88
CA GLY A 467 11.78 -21.37 -50.66
C GLY A 467 12.37 -20.24 -49.78
N GLN A 468 13.50 -19.65 -50.14
CA GLN A 468 14.06 -18.49 -49.45
C GLN A 468 13.13 -17.26 -49.61
N LYS A 469 12.64 -16.72 -48.49
CA LYS A 469 11.64 -15.63 -48.48
C LYS A 469 12.22 -14.23 -48.34
N TRP A 470 13.42 -14.11 -47.76
CA TRP A 470 14.05 -12.82 -47.44
C TRP A 470 15.57 -12.90 -47.59
N GLN A 471 16.18 -11.77 -47.95
CA GLN A 471 17.62 -11.54 -48.04
C GLN A 471 17.94 -10.21 -47.34
N CYS A 472 19.12 -10.09 -46.73
CA CYS A 472 19.65 -8.81 -46.27
C CYS A 472 20.36 -8.04 -47.39
N VAL A 473 20.01 -6.77 -47.53
CA VAL A 473 20.61 -5.82 -48.48
C VAL A 473 20.98 -4.55 -47.70
N GLU A 474 22.11 -3.94 -48.02
CA GLU A 474 22.52 -2.68 -47.40
C GLU A 474 22.06 -1.48 -48.24
N ASP A 475 21.35 -0.53 -47.61
CA ASP A 475 21.03 0.75 -48.24
C ASP A 475 22.31 1.50 -48.64
N PRO A 476 22.26 2.41 -49.64
CA PRO A 476 23.31 3.40 -49.92
C PRO A 476 23.66 4.37 -48.76
N SER A 477 23.11 4.16 -47.56
CA SER A 477 23.38 4.91 -46.33
C SER A 477 24.00 4.06 -45.22
N GLY A 478 24.57 2.89 -45.55
CA GLY A 478 25.25 1.99 -44.59
C GLY A 478 24.30 1.36 -43.58
N LYS A 479 23.13 0.89 -44.05
CA LYS A 479 22.06 0.34 -43.20
C LYS A 479 21.46 -0.93 -43.79
N LEU A 480 21.67 -2.04 -43.10
CA LEU A 480 21.11 -3.35 -43.42
C LEU A 480 19.58 -3.38 -43.29
N ARG A 481 18.89 -3.87 -44.32
CA ARG A 481 17.44 -4.12 -44.38
C ARG A 481 17.15 -5.52 -44.91
N LEU A 482 16.07 -6.14 -44.42
CA LEU A 482 15.49 -7.32 -45.05
C LEU A 482 14.69 -6.89 -46.29
N HIS A 483 15.11 -7.36 -47.47
CA HIS A 483 14.33 -7.34 -48.70
C HIS A 483 13.65 -8.69 -48.91
N LYS A 484 12.43 -8.67 -49.46
CA LYS A 484 11.69 -9.90 -49.76
C LYS A 484 12.15 -10.47 -51.10
N CYS A 485 12.47 -11.75 -51.14
CA CYS A 485 12.83 -12.43 -52.39
C CYS A 485 11.63 -12.47 -53.35
N LYS A 486 11.89 -12.20 -54.64
CA LYS A 486 10.91 -12.30 -55.74
C LYS A 486 11.30 -13.45 -56.67
N GLY A 487 10.53 -14.54 -56.65
CA GLY A 487 10.69 -15.63 -57.62
C GLY A 487 9.75 -16.81 -57.38
N MET A 488 9.37 -17.49 -58.46
CA MET A 488 8.78 -18.84 -58.47
C MET A 488 7.47 -19.02 -57.67
N ALA A 489 6.41 -18.30 -58.08
CA ALA A 489 5.03 -18.57 -57.66
C ALA A 489 4.13 -18.77 -58.89
N SER A 490 4.46 -19.77 -59.71
CA SER A 490 3.84 -19.96 -61.03
C SER A 490 3.80 -21.44 -61.43
N LEU A 491 2.87 -22.21 -60.84
CA LEU A 491 2.15 -23.35 -61.45
C LEU A 491 1.11 -23.97 -60.48
N ARG A 492 -0.13 -24.15 -60.97
CA ARG A 492 -1.20 -25.06 -60.48
C ARG A 492 -1.79 -24.89 -59.05
N ALA A 493 -2.86 -24.08 -58.95
CA ALA A 493 -4.15 -24.47 -58.35
C ALA A 493 -5.27 -23.56 -58.93
N PRO A 494 -6.54 -24.01 -59.13
CA PRO A 494 -7.46 -23.34 -60.07
C PRO A 494 -8.68 -22.61 -59.46
N GLY A 495 -9.17 -21.59 -60.18
CA GLY A 495 -10.52 -21.01 -60.07
C GLY A 495 -10.74 -19.96 -58.98
N MET A 496 -11.40 -18.82 -59.22
CA MET A 496 -11.90 -18.19 -60.46
C MET A 496 -11.86 -16.67 -60.31
N GLN A 497 -11.74 -15.94 -61.43
CA GLN A 497 -12.04 -14.50 -61.48
C GLN A 497 -12.52 -14.08 -62.87
N ALA A 498 -13.22 -12.95 -62.93
CA ALA A 498 -13.84 -12.29 -64.09
C ALA A 498 -15.01 -13.03 -64.78
N LEU A 499 -16.21 -12.42 -64.72
CA LEU A 499 -16.86 -11.85 -65.91
C LEU A 499 -17.99 -10.87 -65.53
N MET A 500 -18.21 -9.88 -66.39
CA MET A 500 -19.32 -8.92 -66.38
C MET A 500 -19.87 -8.85 -67.81
N ALA A 501 -21.18 -9.06 -68.03
CA ALA A 501 -21.96 -8.53 -69.18
C ALA A 501 -23.41 -9.09 -69.23
N ARG A 502 -24.31 -8.35 -69.90
CA ARG A 502 -25.73 -8.64 -70.25
C ARG A 502 -26.70 -8.66 -69.04
N GLY A 503 -27.86 -7.98 -69.03
CA GLY A 503 -28.52 -7.08 -70.00
C GLY A 503 -29.72 -7.73 -70.72
N ALA A 504 -30.86 -7.06 -71.00
CA ALA A 504 -31.27 -5.66 -70.71
C ALA A 504 -32.79 -5.42 -70.93
N SER A 505 -33.27 -4.19 -70.64
CA SER A 505 -34.52 -3.54 -71.13
C SER A 505 -35.89 -3.99 -70.58
N PRO A 506 -36.98 -3.19 -70.70
CA PRO A 506 -37.12 -1.79 -71.17
C PRO A 506 -37.73 -0.83 -70.11
N VAL A 507 -38.30 0.32 -70.54
CA VAL A 507 -38.68 1.51 -69.74
C VAL A 507 -40.14 1.94 -70.01
N PHE A 508 -40.89 2.41 -69.00
CA PHE A 508 -41.74 3.64 -69.05
C PHE A 508 -42.27 4.06 -67.65
N SER A 509 -43.17 5.05 -67.58
CA SER A 509 -43.32 6.01 -66.47
C SER A 509 -44.75 6.13 -65.88
N PHE A 510 -44.91 7.04 -64.89
CA PHE A 510 -46.14 7.77 -64.43
C PHE A 510 -46.88 7.40 -63.12
N THR A 511 -46.82 8.36 -62.18
CA THR A 511 -47.85 8.82 -61.20
C THR A 511 -48.39 7.93 -60.05
N PRO A 512 -48.96 8.53 -58.97
CA PRO A 512 -49.38 7.82 -57.75
C PRO A 512 -50.90 7.82 -57.47
N SER A 513 -51.41 6.80 -56.77
CA SER A 513 -52.68 6.85 -56.03
C SER A 513 -52.80 5.74 -54.98
N SER A 514 -53.89 5.82 -54.20
CA SER A 514 -54.41 4.85 -53.21
C SER A 514 -54.70 3.44 -53.82
N ASP A 515 -55.04 2.38 -53.07
CA ASP A 515 -55.79 2.35 -51.80
C ASP A 515 -55.62 1.05 -50.98
N CYS A 516 -56.30 0.98 -49.82
CA CYS A 516 -56.44 -0.20 -48.97
C CYS A 516 -57.42 -1.25 -49.54
N ASN A 517 -57.30 -2.51 -49.08
CA ASN A 517 -58.49 -3.28 -48.74
C ASN A 517 -58.24 -4.42 -47.73
N CYS A 518 -59.30 -4.82 -47.01
CA CYS A 518 -59.27 -5.82 -45.93
C CYS A 518 -60.46 -6.78 -46.05
N ALA A 519 -60.25 -8.09 -45.93
CA ALA A 519 -61.28 -9.03 -45.46
C ALA A 519 -60.71 -10.38 -44.98
N ALA A 520 -61.51 -11.06 -44.15
CA ALA A 520 -61.30 -12.33 -43.47
C ALA A 520 -61.47 -13.57 -44.42
N ALA A 521 -61.48 -14.85 -44.00
CA ALA A 521 -61.84 -15.42 -42.70
C ALA A 521 -61.44 -16.91 -42.47
N ASN A 522 -61.77 -17.42 -41.27
CA ASN A 522 -62.13 -18.82 -40.92
C ASN A 522 -60.99 -19.87 -40.76
N PHE A 523 -61.08 -20.89 -39.89
CA PHE A 523 -62.05 -21.23 -38.81
C PHE A 523 -61.49 -22.28 -37.79
N LYS A 524 -62.17 -22.42 -36.63
CA LYS A 524 -62.42 -23.64 -35.77
C LYS A 524 -62.03 -23.60 -34.27
N THR A 525 -62.82 -24.32 -33.47
CA THR A 525 -62.89 -24.51 -31.99
C THR A 525 -63.35 -25.99 -31.72
N PRO A 526 -63.79 -26.51 -30.54
CA PRO A 526 -64.01 -26.00 -29.14
C PRO A 526 -63.39 -26.97 -28.05
N ASP A 527 -63.81 -27.21 -26.78
CA ASP A 527 -64.93 -26.74 -25.93
C ASP A 527 -64.78 -26.92 -24.38
N LEU A 528 -65.70 -26.32 -23.61
CA LEU A 528 -66.32 -26.62 -22.29
C LEU A 528 -65.69 -27.54 -21.20
N LYS A 529 -65.65 -27.01 -19.95
CA LYS A 529 -66.47 -27.47 -18.77
C LYS A 529 -66.48 -26.48 -17.57
N ARG A 530 -67.24 -26.76 -16.48
CA ARG A 530 -67.98 -25.74 -15.67
C ARG A 530 -68.33 -26.13 -14.20
N LYS A 531 -68.17 -25.24 -13.20
CA LYS A 531 -68.93 -25.04 -11.89
C LYS A 531 -68.12 -24.09 -10.92
N ARG A 532 -68.59 -23.28 -9.93
CA ARG A 532 -69.75 -23.18 -8.95
C ARG A 532 -69.59 -24.03 -7.65
N LEU A 533 -69.80 -23.61 -6.37
CA LEU A 533 -70.35 -22.43 -5.60
C LEU A 533 -69.65 -22.35 -4.19
N ILE A 534 -69.26 -21.24 -3.53
CA ILE A 534 -69.92 -20.09 -2.78
C ILE A 534 -70.08 -20.20 -1.22
N SER A 535 -69.51 -19.20 -0.49
CA SER A 535 -69.87 -18.64 0.87
C SER A 535 -69.54 -19.43 2.17
N LYS A 536 -69.61 -18.92 3.43
CA LYS A 536 -70.13 -17.67 4.11
C LYS A 536 -69.08 -17.12 5.12
N LYS A 537 -68.82 -15.80 5.27
CA LYS A 537 -69.46 -14.76 6.14
C LYS A 537 -69.56 -15.11 7.65
N LYS A 538 -69.02 -14.30 8.59
CA LYS A 538 -69.61 -13.07 9.25
C LYS A 538 -68.57 -12.41 10.22
N ILE A 539 -68.67 -11.18 10.77
CA ILE A 539 -69.24 -9.85 10.37
C ILE A 539 -68.77 -8.70 11.33
N LYS A 540 -68.39 -7.50 10.81
CA LYS A 540 -68.30 -6.14 11.45
C LYS A 540 -67.48 -5.98 12.78
N SER A 541 -67.18 -4.80 13.36
CA SER A 541 -67.43 -3.34 13.13
C SER A 541 -66.21 -2.49 13.62
N SER A 542 -66.13 -1.14 13.58
CA SER A 542 -66.35 -0.17 12.48
C SER A 542 -65.84 1.27 12.81
N LYS A 543 -65.24 1.98 11.83
CA LYS A 543 -64.94 3.46 11.81
C LYS A 543 -63.87 3.90 12.86
N VAL A 544 -63.29 5.13 12.88
CA VAL A 544 -63.68 6.48 12.42
C VAL A 544 -62.49 7.31 11.86
N VAL A 545 -62.72 7.95 10.69
CA VAL A 545 -62.24 9.25 10.15
C VAL A 545 -60.81 9.80 10.44
N SER A 546 -60.16 10.25 9.36
CA SER A 546 -58.96 11.11 9.35
C SER A 546 -59.26 12.63 9.42
N ARG A 547 -58.40 13.42 10.09
CA ARG A 547 -58.29 14.89 9.85
C ARG A 547 -56.83 15.38 9.98
N LYS A 548 -56.50 16.45 9.26
CA LYS A 548 -55.17 17.12 9.27
C LYS A 548 -55.23 18.39 10.13
N ARG A 549 -54.14 18.77 10.81
CA ARG A 549 -53.66 20.17 10.88
C ARG A 549 -52.25 20.32 11.49
N TRP A 550 -51.39 20.99 10.71
CA TRP A 550 -50.51 22.10 11.07
C TRP A 550 -50.29 22.41 12.57
N ALA A 551 -49.02 22.55 12.96
CA ALA A 551 -48.58 23.42 14.05
C ALA A 551 -48.00 24.72 13.48
N ARG A 552 -48.13 25.84 14.20
CA ARG A 552 -47.51 27.14 13.88
C ARG A 552 -46.36 27.43 14.85
N SER A 553 -45.51 28.38 14.46
CA SER A 553 -44.58 29.10 15.35
C SER A 553 -45.31 29.93 16.41
N LEU A 554 -44.65 30.14 17.55
CA LEU A 554 -44.70 31.37 18.36
C LEU A 554 -43.42 31.46 19.23
N SER A 555 -43.24 32.56 19.95
CA SER A 555 -41.92 33.08 20.41
C SER A 555 -41.90 33.44 21.91
N PHE A 556 -40.82 34.12 22.36
CA PHE A 556 -40.66 34.80 23.66
C PHE A 556 -40.37 33.86 24.86
N GLU A 557 -39.64 34.24 25.92
CA GLU A 557 -39.14 35.56 26.38
C GLU A 557 -37.61 35.60 26.62
N PHE A 558 -37.07 36.82 26.75
CA PHE A 558 -35.78 37.14 27.39
C PHE A 558 -35.86 38.59 27.93
N GLY A 559 -35.20 38.89 29.05
CA GLY A 559 -35.05 40.24 29.61
C GLY A 559 -33.94 40.26 30.67
N ASP A 560 -33.31 41.39 30.99
CA ASP A 560 -33.42 42.72 30.35
C ASP A 560 -32.05 43.48 30.51
N ASP A 561 -32.06 44.81 30.46
CA ASP A 561 -30.95 45.76 30.68
C ASP A 561 -30.03 46.07 29.46
N LEU A 562 -30.62 46.76 28.48
CA LEU A 562 -30.40 48.21 28.15
C LEU A 562 -29.03 48.85 28.53
N TYR A 563 -28.43 49.80 27.80
CA TYR A 563 -28.83 50.73 26.70
C TYR A 563 -27.73 50.69 25.60
N ALA A 564 -27.99 50.83 24.27
CA ALA A 564 -28.56 51.94 23.48
C ALA A 564 -27.69 53.23 23.49
N VAL A 565 -27.51 54.01 22.40
CA VAL A 565 -28.00 53.96 21.00
C VAL A 565 -26.94 54.70 20.11
N ASP A 566 -26.58 54.24 18.91
CA ASP A 566 -27.03 54.70 17.56
C ASP A 566 -27.01 56.25 17.38
N LEU A 567 -26.54 56.87 16.29
CA LEU A 567 -26.95 56.75 14.87
C LEU A 567 -25.86 57.32 13.92
N GLY A 568 -25.98 57.00 12.62
CA GLY A 568 -25.92 57.94 11.46
C GLY A 568 -24.69 58.85 11.21
N GLU A 569 -24.47 59.39 10.01
CA GLU A 569 -25.16 59.18 8.72
C GLU A 569 -24.17 59.47 7.54
N GLU A 570 -24.65 59.99 6.40
CA GLU A 570 -23.95 59.95 5.11
C GLU A 570 -23.52 61.36 4.60
N HIS A 571 -22.93 61.42 3.40
CA HIS A 571 -22.77 62.59 2.51
C HIS A 571 -21.61 63.63 2.68
N ARG A 572 -20.74 63.61 1.66
CA ARG A 572 -20.00 64.70 0.97
C ARG A 572 -20.16 66.17 1.48
N ALA A 573 -19.04 66.91 1.61
CA ALA A 573 -18.55 67.92 0.61
C ALA A 573 -17.67 69.07 1.17
N LEU A 574 -16.88 69.69 0.27
CA LEU A 574 -16.41 71.10 0.21
C LEU A 574 -15.51 71.73 1.32
N GLN A 575 -14.22 71.81 0.99
CA GLN A 575 -13.35 73.00 1.02
C GLN A 575 -13.56 74.14 2.04
N SER A 576 -12.52 74.41 2.84
CA SER A 576 -11.86 75.74 2.88
C SER A 576 -10.35 75.54 3.15
N LYS A 577 -9.44 76.21 2.41
CA LYS A 577 -8.72 77.47 2.76
C LYS A 577 -7.95 77.39 4.11
N SER A 578 -6.70 77.86 4.23
CA SER A 578 -6.06 78.93 3.45
C SER A 578 -4.53 78.84 3.29
N ARG A 579 -4.02 79.64 2.34
CA ARG A 579 -2.76 80.42 2.28
C ARG A 579 -1.54 79.97 3.10
N SER A 580 -0.33 79.74 2.57
CA SER A 580 0.48 80.34 1.47
C SER A 580 1.39 81.53 1.84
N TRP A 581 2.70 81.28 1.94
CA TRP A 581 3.78 82.13 1.40
C TRP A 581 4.99 81.22 1.09
N ALA A 582 5.52 81.21 -0.14
CA ALA A 582 6.49 82.15 -0.72
C ALA A 582 7.94 81.83 -0.27
N LYS A 583 8.79 81.27 -1.16
CA LYS A 583 9.81 81.97 -1.99
C LYS A 583 11.03 82.45 -1.16
N ASN A 584 12.29 82.32 -1.60
CA ASN A 584 12.81 82.05 -2.94
C ASN A 584 14.29 81.56 -2.96
N LYS A 585 14.64 80.79 -4.00
CA LYS A 585 15.94 80.73 -4.74
C LYS A 585 17.28 81.09 -4.04
N LYS A 586 18.27 80.21 -4.21
CA LYS A 586 19.31 80.37 -5.28
C LYS A 586 20.04 79.05 -5.59
N THR A 587 20.88 79.03 -6.64
CA THR A 587 21.27 77.81 -7.38
C THR A 587 22.77 77.76 -7.73
N ARG A 588 23.39 76.59 -7.57
CA ARG A 588 24.55 75.99 -8.29
C ARG A 588 24.56 74.50 -7.88
N VAL A 589 24.54 73.47 -8.75
CA VAL A 589 25.44 73.07 -9.86
C VAL A 589 26.82 72.63 -9.32
N SER A 590 27.29 71.37 -9.45
CA SER A 590 26.66 70.09 -9.91
C SER A 590 27.64 68.89 -9.78
N VAL A 591 27.16 67.68 -9.39
CA VAL A 591 27.66 66.32 -9.83
C VAL A 591 29.11 65.96 -9.37
N GLU A 592 29.56 64.73 -9.08
CA GLU A 592 29.13 63.30 -9.21
C GLU A 592 28.83 62.72 -7.78
N GLU A 593 27.93 61.75 -7.53
CA GLU A 593 27.91 60.29 -7.88
C GLU A 593 29.09 59.49 -7.29
N ASP A 594 28.93 58.27 -6.74
CA ASP A 594 27.88 57.24 -6.95
C ASP A 594 27.51 56.47 -5.64
N ASN A 595 26.34 55.81 -5.56
CA ASN A 595 25.94 55.02 -4.37
C ASN A 595 24.79 53.98 -4.56
N GLN A 596 25.12 52.70 -4.41
CA GLN A 596 24.43 51.60 -3.69
C GLN A 596 22.90 51.26 -3.84
N GLU A 597 22.64 49.94 -3.98
CA GLU A 597 21.46 49.14 -3.56
C GLU A 597 20.08 49.06 -4.30
N PHE A 598 19.72 47.81 -4.60
CA PHE A 598 18.49 47.07 -4.22
C PHE A 598 17.07 47.67 -4.42
N SER A 599 16.29 47.05 -5.33
CA SER A 599 14.88 46.65 -5.12
C SER A 599 14.33 45.83 -6.30
N GLY A 600 13.16 45.21 -6.16
CA GLY A 600 12.51 44.49 -7.27
C GLY A 600 11.00 44.33 -7.12
N MET A 601 10.27 44.36 -8.24
CA MET A 601 8.82 44.12 -8.28
C MET A 601 8.31 43.87 -9.72
N GLY A 602 7.17 43.18 -9.85
CA GLY A 602 6.22 43.41 -10.94
C GLY A 602 5.11 44.36 -10.45
N VAL A 603 4.16 44.86 -11.25
CA VAL A 603 3.51 44.33 -12.46
C VAL A 603 2.83 45.50 -13.23
N ARG A 604 2.49 45.30 -14.52
CA ARG A 604 1.62 46.14 -15.40
C ARG A 604 2.20 47.45 -15.94
N ALA A 605 2.07 47.61 -17.26
CA ALA A 605 2.02 48.90 -17.96
C ALA A 605 1.00 48.81 -19.13
N LYS A 606 0.23 49.89 -19.36
CA LYS A 606 -0.63 50.12 -20.54
C LYS A 606 -1.15 51.57 -20.50
N PRO A 607 -1.37 52.22 -21.66
CA PRO A 607 -0.38 52.50 -22.70
C PRO A 607 -0.17 54.01 -22.91
N GLY A 608 0.93 54.40 -23.55
CA GLY A 608 1.18 55.75 -24.04
C GLY A 608 1.93 55.68 -25.37
N SER A 609 1.66 56.61 -26.28
CA SER A 609 2.25 56.64 -27.62
C SER A 609 3.59 57.36 -27.64
N ASP A 610 4.58 56.79 -28.33
CA ASP A 610 5.03 57.42 -29.57
C ASP A 610 5.75 56.46 -30.53
N ASN A 611 5.90 56.86 -31.80
CA ASN A 611 6.34 55.98 -32.88
C ASN A 611 7.86 55.79 -32.96
N ARG A 612 8.34 54.57 -32.65
CA ARG A 612 9.56 53.98 -33.27
C ARG A 612 9.39 52.46 -33.42
N LEU A 613 9.77 51.94 -34.58
CA LEU A 613 9.54 50.55 -34.99
C LEU A 613 10.46 49.58 -34.23
N THR A 614 9.88 48.68 -33.45
CA THR A 614 10.58 47.58 -32.76
C THR A 614 10.09 46.23 -33.30
N PRO A 615 10.97 45.30 -33.71
CA PRO A 615 10.54 44.02 -34.29
C PRO A 615 9.82 43.14 -33.25
N PRO A 616 8.70 42.46 -33.61
CA PRO A 616 8.01 41.57 -32.69
C PRO A 616 8.85 40.36 -32.25
N ALA A 617 8.54 39.82 -31.07
CA ALA A 617 9.35 38.78 -30.43
C ALA A 617 9.26 37.41 -31.15
N ALA A 618 10.41 36.72 -31.23
CA ALA A 618 10.53 35.39 -31.79
C ALA A 618 9.69 34.35 -31.04
N LEU A 619 9.07 33.42 -31.77
CA LEU A 619 8.16 32.43 -31.22
C LEU A 619 8.97 31.24 -30.68
N LYS A 620 9.14 31.19 -29.36
CA LYS A 620 9.97 30.20 -28.68
C LYS A 620 9.28 28.84 -28.60
N VAL A 621 9.73 27.88 -29.41
CA VAL A 621 9.12 26.55 -29.56
C VAL A 621 9.62 25.57 -28.50
N THR A 622 10.91 25.62 -28.15
CA THR A 622 11.48 24.84 -27.04
C THR A 622 12.40 25.71 -26.18
N TYR A 623 12.84 25.21 -25.03
CA TYR A 623 13.76 25.96 -24.16
C TYR A 623 15.10 26.34 -24.84
N ARG A 624 15.49 25.64 -25.91
CA ARG A 624 16.72 25.86 -26.71
C ARG A 624 16.54 26.27 -28.18
N CYS A 625 15.32 26.31 -28.71
CA CYS A 625 15.06 26.70 -30.12
C CYS A 625 13.85 27.63 -30.25
N SER A 626 13.99 28.64 -31.12
CA SER A 626 12.95 29.64 -31.44
C SER A 626 12.84 29.85 -32.94
N ILE A 627 11.61 30.08 -33.41
CA ILE A 627 11.34 30.50 -34.79
C ILE A 627 11.39 32.04 -34.82
N LEU A 628 12.25 32.58 -35.68
CA LEU A 628 12.39 34.01 -35.93
C LEU A 628 11.26 34.52 -36.85
N MET A 629 11.10 35.85 -36.95
CA MET A 629 10.06 36.51 -37.75
C MET A 629 10.08 36.18 -39.26
N ASN A 630 11.18 35.61 -39.76
CA ASN A 630 11.42 35.22 -41.14
C ASN A 630 11.32 33.69 -41.35
N ASP A 631 10.57 33.00 -40.49
CA ASP A 631 10.39 31.53 -40.42
C ASP A 631 11.69 30.71 -40.26
N THR A 632 12.85 31.33 -40.05
CA THR A 632 14.09 30.58 -39.79
C THR A 632 14.16 30.10 -38.33
N VAL A 633 14.71 28.90 -38.15
CA VAL A 633 14.84 28.28 -36.83
C VAL A 633 16.22 28.55 -36.27
N GLN A 634 16.29 29.30 -35.17
CA GLN A 634 17.52 29.51 -34.41
C GLN A 634 17.52 28.60 -33.17
N CYS A 635 18.58 27.81 -32.99
CA CYS A 635 18.80 26.99 -31.81
C CYS A 635 20.13 27.32 -31.12
N ASP A 636 20.21 26.99 -29.83
CA ASP A 636 21.44 26.99 -29.02
C ASP A 636 22.59 26.25 -29.73
N GLY A 637 23.73 26.93 -29.89
CA GLY A 637 24.93 26.38 -30.54
C GLY A 637 25.49 25.11 -29.87
N GLY A 638 25.16 24.86 -28.60
CA GLY A 638 25.48 23.59 -27.93
C GLY A 638 24.81 22.37 -28.57
N ILE A 639 23.66 22.53 -29.23
CA ILE A 639 22.97 21.45 -29.94
C ILE A 639 23.74 21.05 -31.21
N TYR A 640 24.18 22.02 -32.01
CA TYR A 640 24.89 21.76 -33.27
C TYR A 640 26.33 21.23 -33.06
N LYS A 641 26.93 21.48 -31.89
CA LYS A 641 28.29 21.01 -31.55
C LYS A 641 28.37 19.53 -31.14
N SER A 642 27.25 18.84 -30.91
CA SER A 642 27.24 17.42 -30.53
C SER A 642 26.17 16.63 -31.27
N LEU A 643 26.61 15.66 -32.08
CA LEU A 643 25.72 14.76 -32.83
C LEU A 643 24.75 13.97 -31.92
N GLN A 644 25.12 13.74 -30.66
CA GLN A 644 24.24 13.09 -29.68
C GLN A 644 23.20 14.08 -29.14
N ALA A 645 23.61 15.27 -28.71
CA ALA A 645 22.68 16.31 -28.24
C ALA A 645 21.67 16.72 -29.32
N TRP A 646 22.07 16.76 -30.59
CA TRP A 646 21.18 16.98 -31.73
C TRP A 646 20.14 15.87 -31.89
N LYS A 647 20.53 14.59 -31.79
CA LYS A 647 19.61 13.44 -31.88
C LYS A 647 18.60 13.45 -30.73
N ASP A 648 19.07 13.68 -29.51
CA ASP A 648 18.23 13.63 -28.32
C ASP A 648 17.22 14.81 -28.28
N HIS A 649 17.65 16.01 -28.67
CA HIS A 649 16.76 17.16 -28.80
C HIS A 649 15.76 17.01 -29.96
N LYS A 650 16.19 16.38 -31.07
CA LYS A 650 15.29 16.05 -32.18
C LYS A 650 14.20 15.04 -31.76
N LEU A 651 14.58 13.94 -31.10
CA LEU A 651 13.62 12.93 -30.62
C LEU A 651 12.63 13.51 -29.61
N HIS A 652 13.08 14.45 -28.76
CA HIS A 652 12.20 15.18 -27.85
C HIS A 652 11.13 16.00 -28.59
N ILE A 653 11.52 16.73 -29.64
CA ILE A 653 10.59 17.50 -30.50
C ILE A 653 9.63 16.56 -31.25
N GLU A 654 10.10 15.44 -31.80
CA GLU A 654 9.24 14.47 -32.50
C GLU A 654 8.15 13.91 -31.55
N HIS A 655 8.50 13.58 -30.30
CA HIS A 655 7.54 13.13 -29.29
C HIS A 655 6.56 14.23 -28.81
N GLU A 656 7.03 15.47 -28.69
CA GLU A 656 6.15 16.61 -28.34
C GLU A 656 5.14 16.90 -29.45
N ILE A 657 5.53 16.75 -30.72
CA ILE A 657 4.62 16.84 -31.87
C ILE A 657 3.56 15.72 -31.82
N GLU A 658 3.95 14.46 -31.62
CA GLU A 658 2.99 13.33 -31.56
C GLU A 658 1.96 13.51 -30.43
N THR A 659 2.42 13.90 -29.23
CA THR A 659 1.55 14.10 -28.07
C THR A 659 0.60 15.31 -28.26
N LEU A 660 1.06 16.40 -28.88
CA LEU A 660 0.21 17.53 -29.26
C LEU A 660 -0.80 17.16 -30.37
N GLN A 661 -0.41 16.39 -31.39
CA GLN A 661 -1.32 15.89 -32.42
C GLN A 661 -2.43 15.01 -31.82
N SER A 662 -2.07 14.09 -30.91
CA SER A 662 -3.04 13.27 -30.17
C SER A 662 -4.01 14.14 -29.35
N LYS A 663 -3.49 15.16 -28.65
CA LYS A 663 -4.31 16.12 -27.89
C LYS A 663 -5.26 16.91 -28.80
N ILE A 664 -4.80 17.34 -29.97
CA ILE A 664 -5.63 18.01 -31.00
C ILE A 664 -6.71 17.07 -31.54
N LYS A 665 -6.40 15.79 -31.81
CA LYS A 665 -7.39 14.80 -32.24
C LYS A 665 -8.51 14.64 -31.20
N ASN A 666 -8.15 14.46 -29.94
CA ASN A 666 -9.11 14.32 -28.84
C ASN A 666 -9.99 15.58 -28.68
N LEU A 667 -9.40 16.77 -28.82
CA LEU A 667 -10.14 18.04 -28.80
C LEU A 667 -11.04 18.22 -30.04
N ARG A 668 -10.67 17.69 -31.21
CA ARG A 668 -11.52 17.64 -32.41
C ARG A 668 -12.71 16.70 -32.22
N GLU A 669 -12.54 15.55 -31.57
CA GLU A 669 -13.65 14.66 -31.19
C GLU A 669 -14.60 15.33 -30.19
N VAL A 670 -14.08 15.98 -29.15
CA VAL A 670 -14.90 16.76 -28.19
C VAL A 670 -15.64 17.91 -28.89
N LYS A 671 -14.98 18.67 -29.78
CA LYS A 671 -15.63 19.71 -30.60
C LYS A 671 -16.71 19.13 -31.52
N GLY A 672 -16.50 17.92 -32.06
CA GLY A 672 -17.49 17.19 -32.85
C GLY A 672 -18.69 16.73 -32.02
N HIS A 673 -18.47 16.29 -30.78
CA HIS A 673 -19.54 15.94 -29.84
C HIS A 673 -20.35 17.18 -29.43
N LEU A 674 -19.68 18.28 -29.05
CA LEU A 674 -20.34 19.55 -28.71
C LEU A 674 -21.15 20.14 -29.87
N LYS A 675 -20.70 19.96 -31.13
CA LYS A 675 -21.52 20.30 -32.32
C LYS A 675 -22.76 19.41 -32.48
N LYS A 676 -22.69 18.13 -32.09
CA LYS A 676 -23.83 17.18 -32.18
C LYS A 676 -24.83 17.30 -31.03
N VAL A 677 -24.44 17.92 -29.92
CA VAL A 677 -25.28 18.13 -28.73
C VAL A 677 -25.41 19.64 -28.45
N ARG A 678 -25.54 20.46 -29.50
CA ARG A 678 -25.87 21.89 -29.37
C ARG A 678 -27.33 22.02 -28.90
N PRO A 679 -27.61 22.63 -27.74
CA PRO A 679 -28.97 23.01 -27.37
C PRO A 679 -29.45 24.16 -28.26
N GLU A 680 -30.75 24.20 -28.56
CA GLU A 680 -31.36 25.36 -29.21
C GLU A 680 -31.54 26.51 -28.19
N GLU A 681 -31.48 27.74 -28.68
CA GLU A 681 -31.40 28.94 -27.85
C GLU A 681 -32.79 29.47 -27.50
N CYS A 682 -33.18 29.37 -26.23
CA CYS A 682 -34.45 29.93 -25.74
C CYS A 682 -34.46 31.46 -25.84
N GLN A 683 -35.18 31.99 -26.83
CA GLN A 683 -35.55 33.40 -26.88
C GLN A 683 -36.70 33.66 -25.90
N CYS A 684 -36.38 34.17 -24.71
CA CYS A 684 -37.37 34.60 -23.72
C CYS A 684 -37.69 36.09 -23.89
N ASN A 685 -38.90 36.44 -24.35
CA ASN A 685 -39.41 37.81 -24.27
C ASN A 685 -40.96 37.92 -24.25
N THR A 686 -41.56 37.52 -23.12
CA THR A 686 -42.81 38.11 -22.58
C THR A 686 -44.12 37.90 -23.41
N PRO A 687 -45.33 38.31 -22.93
CA PRO A 687 -46.11 37.39 -22.08
C PRO A 687 -47.62 37.31 -22.40
N SER A 688 -48.17 36.11 -22.62
CA SER A 688 -49.63 35.91 -22.60
C SER A 688 -50.04 34.49 -22.17
N TYR A 689 -51.31 34.34 -21.79
CA TYR A 689 -51.86 33.17 -21.09
C TYR A 689 -52.60 32.18 -22.04
N PHE A 690 -52.82 30.98 -21.50
CA PHE A 690 -53.91 30.02 -21.78
C PHE A 690 -53.86 29.02 -22.96
N LEU A 691 -54.08 27.76 -22.56
CA LEU A 691 -54.85 26.68 -23.21
C LEU A 691 -54.50 26.23 -24.64
N LYS A 692 -53.96 25.00 -24.71
CA LYS A 692 -54.69 23.88 -25.34
C LYS A 692 -54.25 22.49 -24.84
N GLN A 693 -55.17 21.54 -24.97
CA GLN A 693 -55.02 20.08 -24.88
C GLN A 693 -54.41 19.46 -23.61
N THR A 694 -55.22 19.43 -22.56
CA THR A 694 -55.56 18.13 -21.96
C THR A 694 -56.35 17.27 -22.96
N GLN A 695 -55.89 16.05 -23.25
CA GLN A 695 -56.74 14.87 -23.54
C GLN A 695 -55.89 13.57 -23.59
N ALA A 696 -56.57 12.41 -23.62
CA ALA A 696 -55.99 11.07 -23.77
C ALA A 696 -55.20 10.44 -22.58
N LEU A 697 -55.40 10.90 -21.34
CA LEU A 697 -55.29 9.98 -20.19
C LEU A 697 -56.62 9.21 -20.04
N LYS A 698 -56.67 7.97 -20.55
CA LYS A 698 -57.71 7.00 -20.18
C LYS A 698 -57.14 5.99 -19.18
N LEU A 699 -57.56 6.08 -17.92
CA LEU A 699 -57.48 4.94 -17.01
C LEU A 699 -58.50 3.89 -17.46
N ASN A 700 -58.08 2.63 -17.56
CA ASN A 700 -58.98 1.51 -17.35
C ASN A 700 -58.78 0.98 -15.92
N SER A 701 -59.89 0.65 -15.26
CA SER A 701 -59.89 0.27 -13.85
C SER A 701 -59.44 -1.18 -13.66
N HIS A 702 -58.19 -1.38 -13.23
CA HIS A 702 -57.82 -2.18 -12.04
C HIS A 702 -56.30 -2.11 -11.83
N GLY A 703 -55.87 -1.89 -10.59
CA GLY A 703 -54.48 -1.52 -10.29
C GLY A 703 -53.51 -2.70 -10.20
N HIS A 704 -52.66 -2.90 -11.21
CA HIS A 704 -51.39 -3.62 -11.04
C HIS A 704 -50.32 -3.17 -12.07
N MET A 705 -49.40 -2.29 -11.64
CA MET A 705 -48.15 -2.06 -12.38
C MET A 705 -47.17 -3.19 -12.06
N ASN A 706 -46.96 -4.10 -13.01
CA ASN A 706 -45.92 -5.12 -12.90
C ASN A 706 -44.53 -4.48 -13.01
N SER A 707 -43.99 -4.05 -11.87
CA SER A 707 -42.59 -3.66 -11.74
C SER A 707 -41.70 -4.84 -12.14
N LEU A 708 -40.88 -4.66 -13.19
CA LEU A 708 -39.94 -5.67 -13.67
C LEU A 708 -39.08 -6.20 -12.51
N ARG A 709 -39.34 -7.46 -12.13
CA ARG A 709 -38.92 -8.03 -10.85
C ARG A 709 -37.44 -8.45 -10.88
N MET A 710 -36.55 -7.46 -10.94
CA MET A 710 -35.09 -7.62 -10.92
C MET A 710 -34.67 -8.64 -9.85
N PRO A 711 -33.92 -9.71 -10.20
CA PRO A 711 -33.51 -10.75 -9.26
C PRO A 711 -32.84 -10.19 -8.00
N PRO A 712 -33.07 -10.75 -6.79
CA PRO A 712 -32.57 -10.19 -5.54
C PRO A 712 -31.06 -9.90 -5.54
N LYS A 713 -30.26 -10.82 -6.09
CA LYS A 713 -28.80 -10.64 -6.26
C LYS A 713 -28.45 -9.42 -7.12
N GLN A 714 -29.18 -9.18 -8.22
CA GLN A 714 -28.99 -8.00 -9.09
C GLN A 714 -29.44 -6.71 -8.41
N LYS A 715 -30.56 -6.71 -7.69
CA LYS A 715 -31.03 -5.54 -6.92
C LYS A 715 -30.01 -5.12 -5.86
N THR A 716 -29.41 -6.08 -5.14
CA THR A 716 -28.34 -5.81 -4.17
C THR A 716 -27.07 -5.28 -4.84
N GLN A 717 -26.63 -5.87 -5.97
CA GLN A 717 -25.49 -5.33 -6.73
C GLN A 717 -25.75 -3.91 -7.27
N TRP A 718 -26.97 -3.62 -7.74
CA TRP A 718 -27.35 -2.29 -8.21
C TRP A 718 -27.33 -1.28 -7.05
N LEU A 719 -27.91 -1.63 -5.89
CA LEU A 719 -27.84 -0.79 -4.69
C LEU A 719 -26.40 -0.55 -4.22
N GLN A 720 -25.51 -1.54 -4.29
CA GLN A 720 -24.09 -1.36 -3.97
C GLN A 720 -23.36 -0.48 -5.01
N LYS A 721 -23.62 -0.66 -6.31
CA LYS A 721 -23.09 0.19 -7.38
C LYS A 721 -23.57 1.64 -7.22
N GLU A 722 -24.85 1.85 -6.91
CA GLU A 722 -25.45 3.16 -6.70
C GLU A 722 -24.98 3.82 -5.39
N GLN A 723 -24.81 3.07 -4.29
CA GLN A 723 -24.13 3.59 -3.09
C GLN A 723 -22.68 3.99 -3.37
N LYS A 724 -21.93 3.21 -4.17
CA LYS A 724 -20.58 3.58 -4.63
C LYS A 724 -20.62 4.83 -5.51
N ARG A 725 -21.63 4.99 -6.37
CA ARG A 725 -21.87 6.19 -7.21
C ARG A 725 -22.18 7.41 -6.35
N ARG A 726 -23.11 7.33 -5.40
CA ARG A 726 -23.47 8.40 -4.44
C ARG A 726 -22.30 8.76 -3.52
N LYS A 727 -21.49 7.79 -3.06
CA LYS A 727 -20.25 8.06 -2.31
C LYS A 727 -19.21 8.81 -3.16
N LYS A 728 -19.03 8.44 -4.43
CA LYS A 728 -18.17 9.19 -5.37
C LYS A 728 -18.71 10.61 -5.62
N LEU A 729 -20.01 10.76 -5.89
CA LEU A 729 -20.65 12.05 -6.14
C LEU A 729 -20.58 12.98 -4.93
N ARG A 730 -20.85 12.50 -3.71
CA ARG A 730 -20.67 13.30 -2.47
C ARG A 730 -19.22 13.75 -2.27
N LYS A 731 -18.24 12.88 -2.56
CA LYS A 731 -16.80 13.27 -2.54
C LYS A 731 -16.46 14.29 -3.63
N PHE A 732 -17.10 14.21 -4.80
CA PHE A 732 -16.89 15.16 -5.90
C PHE A 732 -17.51 16.54 -5.62
N ILE A 733 -18.76 16.57 -5.13
CA ILE A 733 -19.44 17.81 -4.72
C ILE A 733 -18.67 18.49 -3.59
N LYS A 734 -18.20 17.74 -2.56
CA LYS A 734 -17.40 18.34 -1.48
C LYS A 734 -16.07 18.94 -1.98
N ARG A 735 -15.42 18.34 -3.00
CA ARG A 735 -14.22 18.94 -3.63
C ARG A 735 -14.51 20.26 -4.34
N LEU A 736 -15.64 20.32 -5.07
CA LEU A 736 -16.07 21.55 -5.74
C LEU A 736 -16.44 22.65 -4.73
N GLN A 737 -17.12 22.30 -3.64
CA GLN A 737 -17.47 23.24 -2.57
C GLN A 737 -16.25 23.75 -1.78
N ASN A 738 -15.18 22.95 -1.69
CA ASN A 738 -13.96 23.29 -0.95
C ASN A 738 -12.86 23.97 -1.79
N ASN A 739 -13.08 24.25 -3.09
CA ASN A 739 -12.00 24.67 -4.03
C ASN A 739 -10.75 23.77 -3.95
N ASP A 740 -10.98 22.45 -3.88
CA ASP A 740 -9.98 21.45 -3.49
C ASP A 740 -8.96 21.19 -4.61
N THR A 741 -7.98 22.09 -4.77
CA THR A 741 -6.86 21.99 -5.73
C THR A 741 -5.92 20.81 -5.44
N CYS A 742 -6.12 20.11 -4.32
CA CYS A 742 -5.32 18.97 -3.90
C CYS A 742 -5.63 17.67 -4.66
N SER A 743 -5.41 17.67 -5.98
CA SER A 743 -5.40 16.44 -6.77
C SER A 743 -4.46 16.49 -7.98
N LYS A 744 -3.39 15.69 -7.92
CA LYS A 744 -2.58 15.32 -9.09
C LYS A 744 -3.14 14.04 -9.73
N PRO A 745 -3.18 13.91 -11.07
CA PRO A 745 -3.58 12.66 -11.74
C PRO A 745 -2.74 11.46 -11.27
N GLY A 746 -3.39 10.31 -11.07
CA GLY A 746 -2.74 9.06 -10.65
C GLY A 746 -2.31 8.97 -9.18
N LEU A 747 -2.09 10.09 -8.49
CA LEU A 747 -1.64 10.15 -7.10
C LEU A 747 -2.81 10.23 -6.11
N THR A 748 -2.63 9.61 -4.95
CA THR A 748 -3.47 9.82 -3.76
C THR A 748 -2.91 10.99 -2.95
N CYS A 749 -3.66 12.10 -2.98
CA CYS A 749 -3.33 13.33 -2.27
C CYS A 749 -4.25 13.53 -1.05
N PHE A 750 -3.72 14.19 -0.03
CA PHE A 750 -4.39 14.55 1.20
C PHE A 750 -4.23 16.05 1.47
N THR A 751 -5.35 16.73 1.72
CA THR A 751 -5.37 18.09 2.25
C THR A 751 -5.25 18.00 3.76
N HIS A 752 -4.22 18.59 4.34
CA HIS A 752 -4.11 18.80 5.78
C HIS A 752 -4.66 20.18 6.12
N ASP A 753 -5.40 20.28 7.22
CA ASP A 753 -6.01 21.51 7.72
C ASP A 753 -5.84 21.60 9.25
N ASN A 754 -6.36 22.68 9.83
CA ASN A 754 -6.24 22.95 11.27
C ASN A 754 -7.02 21.95 12.15
N HIS A 755 -7.83 21.05 11.57
CA HIS A 755 -8.65 20.05 12.26
C HIS A 755 -8.08 18.62 12.17
N HIS A 756 -6.85 18.45 11.67
CA HIS A 756 -6.22 17.14 11.50
C HIS A 756 -5.94 16.39 12.83
N TRP A 757 -5.82 17.11 13.94
CA TRP A 757 -5.65 16.56 15.30
C TRP A 757 -6.76 17.05 16.24
N GLN A 758 -7.19 16.20 17.18
CA GLN A 758 -8.20 16.54 18.21
C GLN A 758 -7.58 17.08 19.50
N THR A 759 -6.27 16.89 19.69
CA THR A 759 -5.52 17.31 20.88
C THR A 759 -4.50 18.39 20.54
N ALA A 760 -4.32 19.37 21.42
CA ALA A 760 -3.29 20.41 21.27
C ALA A 760 -1.86 19.83 21.36
N PRO A 761 -0.84 20.47 20.75
CA PRO A 761 -0.91 21.66 19.91
C PRO A 761 -1.55 21.39 18.54
N TYR A 762 -2.43 22.30 18.10
CA TYR A 762 -3.11 22.23 16.81
C TYR A 762 -2.24 22.75 15.66
N TRP A 763 -2.60 22.40 14.43
CA TRP A 763 -1.95 22.94 13.24
C TRP A 763 -2.43 24.37 12.96
N THR A 764 -1.52 25.33 12.87
CA THR A 764 -1.84 26.77 12.75
C THR A 764 -1.43 27.40 11.43
N MET A 765 -0.51 26.80 10.67
CA MET A 765 0.15 27.40 9.50
C MET A 765 -0.68 27.34 8.20
N GLY A 766 -2.01 27.15 8.32
CA GLY A 766 -2.95 27.08 7.20
C GLY A 766 -2.93 25.73 6.46
N PRO A 767 -3.95 25.46 5.63
CA PRO A 767 -4.09 24.18 4.96
C PRO A 767 -3.09 23.99 3.81
N PHE A 768 -2.58 22.77 3.64
CA PHE A 768 -1.67 22.41 2.54
C PHE A 768 -1.99 21.03 1.95
N CYS A 769 -1.43 20.74 0.77
CA CYS A 769 -1.66 19.50 0.04
C CYS A 769 -0.40 18.62 -0.03
N ALA A 770 -0.51 17.35 0.35
CA ALA A 770 0.54 16.35 0.19
C ALA A 770 0.07 15.21 -0.72
N CYS A 771 0.81 14.94 -1.81
CA CYS A 771 0.58 13.82 -2.73
C CYS A 771 1.74 12.82 -2.62
N THR A 772 1.61 11.81 -1.75
CA THR A 772 2.75 10.94 -1.34
C THR A 772 2.60 9.47 -1.75
N SER A 773 1.52 9.09 -2.41
CA SER A 773 1.24 7.69 -2.75
C SER A 773 0.41 7.57 -4.04
N ALA A 774 0.24 6.35 -4.54
CA ALA A 774 -0.70 6.04 -5.62
C ALA A 774 -1.22 4.61 -5.49
N ASN A 775 -2.52 4.39 -5.72
CA ASN A 775 -3.14 3.06 -5.63
C ASN A 775 -2.60 2.05 -6.67
N ASN A 776 -2.07 2.54 -7.80
CA ASN A 776 -1.58 1.71 -8.89
C ASN A 776 -0.07 1.39 -8.79
N ASN A 777 0.65 1.97 -7.82
CA ASN A 777 2.09 1.74 -7.68
C ASN A 777 2.34 0.29 -7.24
N THR A 778 2.79 -0.52 -8.20
CA THR A 778 2.97 -1.96 -8.10
C THR A 778 4.43 -2.27 -8.32
N TYR A 779 5.04 -3.04 -7.42
CA TYR A 779 6.45 -3.43 -7.49
C TYR A 779 6.70 -4.75 -6.77
N TRP A 780 7.81 -5.37 -7.12
CA TRP A 780 8.38 -6.53 -6.46
C TRP A 780 9.86 -6.28 -6.24
N CYS A 781 10.36 -6.52 -5.03
CA CYS A 781 11.74 -6.27 -4.68
C CYS A 781 12.39 -7.49 -4.01
N LEU A 782 13.61 -7.80 -4.43
CA LEU A 782 14.51 -8.74 -3.76
C LEU A 782 15.33 -7.96 -2.73
N ARG A 783 15.16 -8.29 -1.45
CA ARG A 783 16.01 -7.80 -0.37
C ARG A 783 16.93 -8.93 0.09
N THR A 784 18.23 -8.69 0.03
CA THR A 784 19.28 -9.68 0.33
C THR A 784 20.19 -9.17 1.43
N ILE A 785 20.42 -10.00 2.46
CA ILE A 785 21.37 -9.73 3.55
C ILE A 785 22.11 -11.03 3.88
N ASN A 786 23.42 -11.06 3.67
CA ASN A 786 24.33 -12.13 4.06
C ASN A 786 25.74 -11.59 4.32
N ASP A 787 26.69 -12.47 4.62
CA ASP A 787 28.11 -12.16 4.94
C ASP A 787 28.85 -11.31 3.88
N THR A 788 28.31 -11.19 2.67
CA THR A 788 28.97 -10.57 1.50
C THR A 788 28.12 -9.54 0.75
N HIS A 789 26.79 -9.58 0.88
CA HIS A 789 25.85 -8.77 0.12
C HIS A 789 24.76 -8.21 1.05
N ASN A 790 24.46 -6.91 0.92
CA ASN A 790 23.39 -6.23 1.65
C ASN A 790 22.71 -5.24 0.70
N PHE A 791 21.83 -5.73 -0.17
CA PHE A 791 21.22 -4.91 -1.23
C PHE A 791 19.69 -4.98 -1.24
N LEU A 792 19.10 -3.99 -1.91
CA LEU A 792 17.70 -3.93 -2.31
C LEU A 792 17.65 -3.76 -3.84
N PHE A 793 17.02 -4.70 -4.54
CA PHE A 793 16.73 -4.61 -5.97
C PHE A 793 15.22 -4.60 -6.19
N CYS A 794 14.69 -3.68 -6.98
CA CYS A 794 13.25 -3.51 -7.21
C CYS A 794 12.89 -3.45 -8.69
N GLU A 795 11.83 -4.19 -9.05
CA GLU A 795 11.16 -4.12 -10.35
C GLU A 795 9.77 -3.50 -10.20
N PHE A 796 9.56 -2.35 -10.85
CA PHE A 796 8.26 -1.70 -10.90
C PHE A 796 7.47 -2.19 -12.11
N ALA A 797 6.14 -2.29 -11.98
CA ALA A 797 5.24 -2.70 -13.07
C ALA A 797 5.22 -1.74 -14.28
N THR A 798 5.99 -0.65 -14.25
CA THR A 798 6.28 0.25 -15.37
C THR A 798 7.58 -0.09 -16.11
N GLY A 799 8.17 -1.27 -15.86
CA GLY A 799 9.48 -1.66 -16.41
C GLY A 799 10.67 -0.90 -15.82
N PHE A 800 10.47 -0.12 -14.75
CA PHE A 800 11.57 0.62 -14.12
C PHE A 800 12.28 -0.23 -13.05
N LEU A 801 13.59 -0.07 -12.96
CA LEU A 801 14.47 -0.86 -12.09
C LEU A 801 15.20 0.05 -11.10
N GLU A 802 15.29 -0.39 -9.84
CA GLU A 802 16.12 0.25 -8.81
C GLU A 802 17.06 -0.75 -8.15
N TYR A 803 18.27 -0.31 -7.78
CA TYR A 803 19.25 -1.11 -7.06
C TYR A 803 20.06 -0.22 -6.11
N PHE A 804 20.17 -0.65 -4.86
CA PHE A 804 20.93 0.02 -3.81
C PHE A 804 21.77 -1.00 -3.05
N ASP A 805 23.08 -0.75 -2.87
CA ASP A 805 23.94 -1.51 -1.94
C ASP A 805 24.03 -0.75 -0.62
N LEU A 806 23.33 -1.26 0.40
CA LEU A 806 23.18 -0.62 1.69
C LEU A 806 24.43 -0.73 2.57
N ASN A 807 25.50 -1.41 2.12
CA ASN A 807 26.82 -1.28 2.72
C ASN A 807 27.49 0.06 2.38
N THR A 808 27.09 0.68 1.26
CA THR A 808 27.65 1.95 0.75
C THR A 808 26.66 3.10 0.73
N ASP A 809 25.38 2.81 0.52
CA ASP A 809 24.28 3.77 0.47
C ASP A 809 23.13 3.28 1.36
N PRO A 810 23.29 3.34 2.70
CA PRO A 810 22.27 2.87 3.64
C PRO A 810 20.95 3.65 3.54
N TYR A 811 20.98 4.88 3.00
CA TYR A 811 19.80 5.75 2.85
C TYR A 811 19.18 5.72 1.44
N GLN A 812 19.67 4.84 0.55
CA GLN A 812 19.14 4.58 -0.81
C GLN A 812 19.08 5.85 -1.70
N LEU A 813 20.05 6.75 -1.52
CA LEU A 813 20.16 8.04 -2.19
C LEU A 813 20.42 7.94 -3.70
N VAL A 814 21.13 6.92 -4.19
CA VAL A 814 21.56 6.82 -5.60
C VAL A 814 21.23 5.45 -6.19
N ASN A 815 20.34 5.41 -7.20
CA ASN A 815 20.05 4.18 -7.92
C ASN A 815 21.26 3.73 -8.76
N ALA A 816 21.88 2.60 -8.37
CA ALA A 816 23.10 2.08 -8.96
C ALA A 816 22.86 0.97 -10.01
N VAL A 817 21.63 0.79 -10.54
CA VAL A 817 21.30 -0.19 -11.60
C VAL A 817 22.27 -0.14 -12.79
N SER A 818 22.69 1.06 -13.20
CA SER A 818 23.61 1.26 -14.33
C SER A 818 25.03 0.72 -14.10
N THR A 819 25.39 0.37 -12.87
CA THR A 819 26.70 -0.22 -12.51
C THR A 819 26.69 -1.76 -12.57
N LEU A 820 25.52 -2.38 -12.73
CA LEU A 820 25.36 -3.84 -12.76
C LEU A 820 25.49 -4.41 -14.17
N ASP A 821 26.11 -5.58 -14.26
CA ASP A 821 26.07 -6.38 -15.48
C ASP A 821 24.69 -7.02 -15.71
N ARG A 822 24.36 -7.27 -16.98
CA ARG A 822 23.12 -7.92 -17.43
C ARG A 822 22.92 -9.29 -16.78
N ASN A 823 23.99 -10.05 -16.53
CA ASN A 823 23.88 -11.36 -15.89
C ASN A 823 23.44 -11.24 -14.41
N ALA A 824 23.89 -10.20 -13.70
CA ALA A 824 23.46 -9.93 -12.33
C ALA A 824 21.98 -9.49 -12.28
N LEU A 825 21.59 -8.56 -13.17
CA LEU A 825 20.19 -8.14 -13.31
C LEU A 825 19.26 -9.33 -13.64
N ASN A 826 19.61 -10.15 -14.63
CA ASN A 826 18.85 -11.34 -15.00
C ASN A 826 18.73 -12.35 -13.84
N SER A 827 19.79 -12.53 -13.04
CA SER A 827 19.77 -13.44 -11.89
C SER A 827 18.90 -12.93 -10.74
N MET A 828 18.82 -11.61 -10.52
CA MET A 828 17.90 -11.03 -9.54
C MET A 828 16.45 -11.04 -10.03
N HIS A 829 16.22 -10.78 -11.32
CA HIS A 829 14.91 -10.93 -11.98
C HIS A 829 14.35 -12.35 -11.81
N GLN A 830 15.16 -13.39 -12.09
CA GLN A 830 14.79 -14.79 -11.89
C GLN A 830 14.40 -15.07 -10.44
N GLN A 831 15.20 -14.64 -9.46
CA GLN A 831 14.88 -14.80 -8.03
C GLN A 831 13.59 -14.08 -7.63
N ILE A 832 13.28 -12.92 -8.22
CA ILE A 832 11.98 -12.26 -8.02
C ILE A 832 10.84 -13.10 -8.59
N MET A 833 10.98 -13.70 -9.79
CA MET A 833 9.93 -14.54 -10.36
C MET A 833 9.72 -15.83 -9.56
N ASP A 834 10.78 -16.48 -9.10
CA ASP A 834 10.72 -17.65 -8.22
C ASP A 834 9.95 -17.34 -6.92
N LEU A 835 10.28 -16.22 -6.26
CA LEU A 835 9.64 -15.80 -5.01
C LEU A 835 8.20 -15.29 -5.20
N ARG A 836 7.84 -14.76 -6.37
CA ARG A 836 6.46 -14.30 -6.68
C ARG A 836 5.47 -15.43 -6.97
N GLY A 837 5.97 -16.63 -7.25
CA GLY A 837 5.16 -17.83 -7.47
C GLY A 837 5.17 -18.83 -6.32
N CYS A 838 5.93 -18.56 -5.25
CA CYS A 838 6.24 -19.52 -4.21
C CYS A 838 5.01 -19.87 -3.35
N LYS A 839 4.91 -21.12 -2.89
CA LYS A 839 3.88 -21.56 -1.94
C LYS A 839 4.45 -22.49 -0.87
N GLY A 840 4.20 -22.14 0.38
CA GLY A 840 4.71 -22.83 1.55
C GLY A 840 6.21 -22.58 1.77
N SER A 841 6.62 -22.68 3.04
CA SER A 841 7.99 -22.38 3.51
C SER A 841 9.13 -23.15 2.86
N LYS A 842 8.85 -24.24 2.12
CA LYS A 842 9.83 -24.96 1.29
C LYS A 842 10.17 -24.23 0.00
N GLN A 843 9.19 -23.61 -0.66
CA GLN A 843 9.41 -22.85 -1.90
C GLN A 843 9.76 -21.40 -1.57
N CYS A 844 9.04 -20.80 -0.61
CA CYS A 844 9.20 -19.41 -0.20
C CYS A 844 10.45 -19.11 0.64
N THR A 845 11.40 -20.05 0.73
CA THR A 845 12.70 -19.81 1.33
C THR A 845 13.77 -20.55 0.56
N VAL A 846 14.57 -19.78 -0.17
CA VAL A 846 15.65 -20.24 -1.05
C VAL A 846 16.83 -20.75 -0.21
N GLU A 847 16.75 -21.98 0.30
CA GLU A 847 17.85 -22.67 0.99
C GLU A 847 18.93 -23.13 0.00
N LYS A 848 19.64 -22.19 -0.63
CA LYS A 848 20.79 -22.49 -1.51
C LYS A 848 21.93 -23.11 -0.71
N GLY A 849 21.97 -24.44 -0.71
CA GLY A 849 23.06 -25.23 -0.12
C GLY A 849 24.43 -24.81 -0.67
N GLY A 850 25.47 -24.94 0.16
CA GLY A 850 26.76 -24.25 -0.01
C GLY A 850 27.54 -24.46 -1.31
N LYS A 851 27.11 -25.35 -2.22
CA LYS A 851 27.71 -25.52 -3.55
C LYS A 851 27.43 -24.33 -4.49
N GLU A 852 26.30 -23.63 -4.37
CA GLU A 852 25.98 -22.48 -5.22
C GLU A 852 26.58 -21.14 -4.73
N ARG A 853 27.01 -21.05 -3.46
CA ARG A 853 27.61 -19.81 -2.90
C ARG A 853 28.85 -19.33 -3.69
N ASN A 854 29.51 -20.21 -4.42
CA ASN A 854 30.68 -19.90 -5.26
C ASN A 854 30.38 -19.03 -6.50
N TYR A 855 29.14 -18.92 -6.97
CA TYR A 855 28.83 -18.09 -8.15
C TYR A 855 28.84 -16.59 -7.83
N PHE A 856 28.34 -16.20 -6.65
CA PHE A 856 28.30 -14.79 -6.21
C PHE A 856 29.68 -14.23 -5.82
N SER A 857 30.63 -15.09 -5.45
CA SER A 857 31.98 -14.67 -5.02
C SER A 857 32.83 -14.02 -6.13
N LYS A 858 32.45 -14.14 -7.41
CA LYS A 858 33.24 -13.65 -8.55
C LYS A 858 33.00 -12.19 -8.95
N TYR A 859 31.88 -11.57 -8.55
CA TYR A 859 31.53 -10.23 -8.99
C TYR A 859 31.93 -9.15 -7.97
N ARG A 860 33.18 -8.70 -8.06
CA ARG A 860 33.72 -7.59 -7.28
C ARG A 860 34.22 -6.46 -8.21
N PRO A 861 33.67 -5.24 -8.15
CA PRO A 861 34.21 -4.10 -8.89
C PRO A 861 35.68 -3.84 -8.53
N VAL A 862 36.57 -3.87 -9.54
CA VAL A 862 38.03 -3.85 -9.34
C VAL A 862 38.56 -2.41 -9.18
N HIS A 863 38.08 -1.70 -8.16
CA HIS A 863 38.56 -0.36 -7.79
C HIS A 863 38.96 -0.26 -6.31
N ARG A 864 40.14 -0.80 -5.99
CA ARG A 864 40.96 -0.33 -4.86
C ARG A 864 42.39 -0.11 -5.33
N ARG A 865 42.81 1.16 -5.41
CA ARG A 865 44.24 1.53 -5.49
C ARG A 865 44.96 0.92 -4.28
N LYS A 866 46.08 0.23 -4.49
CA LYS A 866 46.87 -0.39 -3.42
C LYS A 866 47.45 0.72 -2.52
N ARG A 867 47.08 0.76 -1.24
CA ARG A 867 47.90 1.46 -0.21
C ARG A 867 49.14 0.58 0.10
N PRO A 868 50.32 1.18 0.37
CA PRO A 868 51.52 0.40 0.73
C PRO A 868 51.33 -0.42 2.02
N LYS A 869 52.05 -1.55 2.13
CA LYS A 869 52.09 -2.36 3.35
C LYS A 869 53.02 -1.72 4.38
N VAL A 870 52.47 -0.97 5.33
CA VAL A 870 53.22 -0.58 6.55
C VAL A 870 53.31 -1.79 7.48
N LYS A 871 54.52 -2.13 7.96
CA LYS A 871 54.74 -3.19 8.94
C LYS A 871 54.22 -2.73 10.32
N LYS A 872 53.51 -3.59 11.06
CA LYS A 872 53.26 -3.37 12.49
C LYS A 872 54.55 -3.64 13.29
N PRO A 873 54.93 -2.79 14.26
CA PRO A 873 55.89 -3.16 15.30
C PRO A 873 55.33 -4.26 16.22
N SER A 874 56.22 -4.99 16.89
CA SER A 874 55.87 -5.99 17.91
C SER A 874 55.60 -5.36 19.27
N SER A 875 54.71 -5.96 20.05
CA SER A 875 54.38 -5.57 21.42
C SER A 875 55.51 -5.82 22.43
N LYS A 876 55.84 -4.83 23.26
CA LYS A 876 56.40 -5.01 24.62
C LYS A 876 56.25 -3.74 25.47
N SER A 877 56.39 -3.91 26.78
CA SER A 877 56.53 -2.89 27.86
C SER A 877 55.48 -1.78 28.00
N LEU A 878 54.66 -1.92 29.06
CA LEU A 878 54.48 -0.96 30.18
C LEU A 878 54.12 0.51 29.89
N GLY A 879 53.04 0.97 30.54
CA GLY A 879 52.75 2.40 30.74
C GLY A 879 51.33 2.63 31.28
N ARG A 880 51.21 3.10 32.53
CA ARG A 880 49.98 3.78 33.00
C ARG A 880 50.00 5.22 32.48
N ILE A 881 48.82 5.79 32.21
CA ILE A 881 48.35 7.08 32.77
C ILE A 881 46.88 7.28 32.34
N TRP A 882 46.06 7.76 33.26
CA TRP A 882 44.72 8.31 33.00
C TRP A 882 44.82 9.84 33.00
N GLU A 883 43.89 10.51 32.32
CA GLU A 883 43.39 11.90 32.46
C GLU A 883 43.34 12.68 31.13
N GLY A 884 42.74 13.88 31.12
CA GLY A 884 42.91 14.85 30.03
C GLY A 884 41.69 15.12 29.14
N TRP A 885 40.68 15.75 29.72
CA TRP A 885 39.49 16.34 29.10
C TRP A 885 39.69 17.18 27.80
N VAL A 886 38.65 17.11 26.95
CA VAL A 886 38.01 18.19 26.14
C VAL A 886 38.80 18.92 25.04
N GLY A 887 38.16 18.93 23.85
CA GLY A 887 38.38 19.81 22.71
C GLY A 887 37.20 19.67 21.74
#